data_AF-A0A7V3BP22-F1
#
_entry.id   AF-A0A7V3BP22-F1
#
_cell.length_a   1.000
_cell.length_b   1.000
_cell.length_c   1.000
_cell.angle_alpha   90.00
_cell.angle_beta   90.00
_cell.angle_gamma   90.00
#
_symmetry.space_group_name_H-M   'P 1'
#
loop_
_entity.id
_entity.type
_entity.pdbx_description
1 polymer ?
#
loop_
_entity_poly.entity_id
_entity_poly.type
_entity_poly.pdbx_seq_one_letter_code
_entity_poly.pdbx_strand_id
1 'polypeptide(L)'
;LAPEEAVYTSRQYLLTGRLSRDEVERIAGDLLANELIQRWDIRRIEEWAEGYNTDLGVPKVAGAGRPHVETIPLDLSDAELLQLSDRRMLALSLEELHAIRRYYAVPARRAERRALGLPEWPTDVELEALAQTWSEHCKHKIFNAHITYRDEHGRVQAIDSLFKTFIVGATAEIGRRVDWLVSVFHDNAGVIRLNPDWNIAMKVETHNTPSALDPYGGALTGILGVNRDPFATGLGCRLLFNTDVLCFAPPDYAKPLPPRIMHPKRIFRGVHRGIKDGANQSGIPDVNGAILFDERFLGKPLVFCGTGGLMPATIKGRPAHEKRAKAGDLIVMVGGRIGKDGIHGATFSSQELREDSPVSAVQIGDAITQKKMFDFLLEARDQALYSAITDNGAGGLSCSVGEMARDSNGCELHLEKAPLKYAGLQPWEILLSEAQERMTLAVPPEHVDALLALAARRGVEATVLGRFTASGRFHVLYEGQTVAAIDMDFLHNGVPQMRLMATWRPPILHEPQLPEPEDYAAFLCAILGRLNICSKEAWVRQYDHEVQGTSVVKPFVGAANDGPSDAAVLRPLLDADVGIVVANGICPRYGDIDTYHMAACAVDEAVRNVIAVGGRLGRIAGLDNFCWPDPVPSPTNPDAEYKLAQLVRANQALYDYCRAYDLPCISGKDSMKNDYRVGEAKISIPPTLLFSTLGVIDDVTKVVTMDAKQSGDVVYVLGVTKAELGGSEYYDLRGHLGGSVPHVDAAAARRLYEALSVAIARGLVASCHDCSDGGLGVALAETAFAGDLGMEVDLRAVPRADDLRDDLLLFSESASRFVVTVHPDQEPAFEEAMRGLPCAAVGKVTDAGVFQVIGRSGAVLIEAGIDRLKAAWQQPLYW
;
A
#
# COMPACT_ATOMS: atom_id res chain seq x y z
N LEU A 1 28.57 -15.04 -22.30
CA LEU A 1 28.55 -13.77 -23.04
C LEU A 1 29.76 -12.99 -22.56
N ALA A 2 30.55 -12.44 -23.48
CA ALA A 2 31.54 -11.43 -23.12
C ALA A 2 30.85 -10.21 -22.47
N PRO A 3 31.54 -9.38 -21.68
CA PRO A 3 30.93 -8.24 -20.97
C PRO A 3 30.10 -7.29 -21.85
N GLU A 4 30.41 -7.23 -23.14
CA GLU A 4 29.76 -6.42 -24.18
C GLU A 4 28.65 -7.13 -24.95
N GLU A 5 28.48 -8.44 -24.76
CA GLU A 5 27.47 -9.23 -25.44
C GLU A 5 26.16 -9.23 -24.64
N ALA A 6 25.05 -8.86 -25.30
CA ALA A 6 23.72 -8.84 -24.71
C ALA A 6 22.73 -9.67 -25.54
N VAL A 7 21.75 -10.26 -24.87
CA VAL A 7 20.65 -11.00 -25.51
C VAL A 7 19.40 -10.15 -25.45
N TYR A 8 18.71 -10.03 -26.58
CA TYR A 8 17.45 -9.31 -26.71
C TYR A 8 16.39 -10.26 -27.25
N THR A 9 15.13 -10.02 -26.88
CA THR A 9 13.98 -10.81 -27.35
C THR A 9 12.93 -9.90 -27.96
N SER A 10 12.28 -10.35 -29.02
CA SER A 10 11.09 -9.72 -29.59
C SER A 10 9.94 -10.73 -29.68
N ARG A 11 8.71 -10.24 -29.76
CA ARG A 11 7.52 -11.06 -30.01
C ARG A 11 6.99 -10.76 -31.39
N GLN A 12 6.73 -11.81 -32.17
CA GLN A 12 6.15 -11.71 -33.49
C GLN A 12 4.69 -12.14 -33.43
N TYR A 13 3.81 -11.33 -33.99
CA TYR A 13 2.38 -11.61 -34.08
C TYR A 13 2.00 -11.73 -35.55
N LEU A 14 1.25 -12.77 -35.89
CA LEU A 14 0.62 -12.91 -37.20
C LEU A 14 -0.84 -12.49 -37.10
N LEU A 15 -1.20 -11.41 -37.77
CA LEU A 15 -2.58 -10.94 -37.86
C LEU A 15 -3.18 -11.37 -39.20
N THR A 16 -4.31 -12.08 -39.15
CA THR A 16 -5.01 -12.57 -40.36
C THR A 16 -6.43 -12.01 -40.41
N GLY A 17 -6.81 -11.40 -41.53
CA GLY A 17 -8.16 -10.87 -41.72
C GLY A 17 -8.19 -9.72 -42.73
N ARG A 18 -9.37 -9.15 -42.95
CA ARG A 18 -9.54 -7.91 -43.72
C ARG A 18 -9.31 -6.71 -42.79
N LEU A 19 -8.04 -6.47 -42.47
CA LEU A 19 -7.62 -5.37 -41.59
C LEU A 19 -6.95 -4.28 -42.43
N SER A 20 -7.36 -3.04 -42.22
CA SER A 20 -6.64 -1.88 -42.70
C SER A 20 -5.34 -1.68 -41.90
N ARG A 21 -4.41 -0.89 -42.44
CA ARG A 21 -3.17 -0.57 -41.74
C ARG A 21 -3.43 0.15 -40.42
N ASP A 22 -4.39 1.08 -40.38
CA ASP A 22 -4.74 1.84 -39.19
C ASP A 22 -5.34 0.94 -38.09
N GLU A 23 -6.14 -0.07 -38.46
CA GLU A 23 -6.62 -1.07 -37.50
C GLU A 23 -5.47 -1.90 -36.93
N VAL A 24 -4.51 -2.29 -37.77
CA VAL A 24 -3.32 -3.03 -37.32
C VAL A 24 -2.44 -2.14 -36.42
N GLU A 25 -2.29 -0.86 -36.73
CA GLU A 25 -1.55 0.10 -35.92
C GLU A 25 -2.17 0.22 -34.52
N ARG A 26 -3.51 0.32 -34.45
CA ARG A 26 -4.24 0.34 -33.19
C ARG A 26 -4.13 -0.97 -32.43
N ILE A 27 -4.24 -2.12 -33.11
CA ILE A 27 -4.02 -3.42 -32.45
C ILE A 27 -2.60 -3.49 -31.87
N ALA A 28 -1.60 -3.04 -32.62
CA ALA A 28 -0.21 -3.05 -32.17
C ALA A 28 -0.01 -2.13 -30.96
N GLY A 29 -0.35 -0.85 -31.06
CA GLY A 29 -0.12 0.15 -30.00
C GLY A 29 -1.08 0.06 -28.80
N ASP A 30 -2.37 -0.22 -29.03
CA ASP A 30 -3.38 -0.19 -27.97
C ASP A 30 -3.49 -1.53 -27.21
N LEU A 31 -3.12 -2.66 -27.83
CA LEU A 31 -3.36 -4.00 -27.27
C LEU A 31 -2.11 -4.87 -27.11
N LEU A 32 -1.17 -4.83 -28.06
CA LEU A 32 -0.05 -5.80 -28.11
C LEU A 32 1.27 -5.25 -27.58
N ALA A 33 1.51 -3.96 -27.75
CA ALA A 33 2.74 -3.28 -27.34
C ALA A 33 2.47 -2.27 -26.22
N ASN A 34 3.48 -2.05 -25.39
CA ASN A 34 3.56 -0.90 -24.50
C ASN A 34 4.43 0.17 -25.17
N GLU A 35 3.82 1.21 -25.74
CA GLU A 35 4.52 2.29 -26.46
C GLU A 35 5.58 3.03 -25.63
N LEU A 36 5.50 2.96 -24.30
CA LEU A 36 6.48 3.60 -23.42
C LEU A 36 7.83 2.87 -23.43
N ILE A 37 7.84 1.54 -23.66
CA ILE A 37 9.04 0.69 -23.53
C ILE A 37 9.28 -0.24 -24.72
N GLN A 38 8.34 -0.32 -25.66
CA GLN A 38 8.42 -1.19 -26.83
C GLN A 38 8.24 -0.38 -28.11
N ARG A 39 8.91 -0.85 -29.16
CA ARG A 39 8.68 -0.42 -30.54
C ARG A 39 8.13 -1.61 -31.31
N TRP A 40 7.27 -1.33 -32.28
CA TRP A 40 6.76 -2.34 -33.20
C TRP A 40 7.04 -1.93 -34.64
N ASP A 41 7.06 -2.94 -35.50
CA ASP A 41 7.17 -2.77 -36.95
C ASP A 41 6.08 -3.62 -37.59
N ILE A 42 5.30 -3.01 -38.48
CA ILE A 42 4.16 -3.67 -39.15
C ILE A 42 4.54 -3.92 -40.59
N ARG A 43 4.50 -5.20 -40.98
CA ARG A 43 4.85 -5.67 -42.32
C ARG A 43 3.72 -6.48 -42.92
N ARG A 44 3.53 -6.34 -44.23
CA ARG A 44 2.68 -7.25 -45.00
C ARG A 44 3.41 -8.57 -45.26
N ILE A 45 2.66 -9.64 -45.48
CA ILE A 45 3.24 -10.98 -45.65
C ILE A 45 4.13 -11.07 -46.90
N GLU A 46 3.83 -10.28 -47.93
CA GLU A 46 4.64 -10.21 -49.15
C GLU A 46 6.01 -9.54 -48.88
N GLU A 47 6.01 -8.45 -48.10
CA GLU A 47 7.23 -7.74 -47.68
C GLU A 47 8.11 -8.62 -46.78
N TRP A 48 7.48 -9.46 -45.95
CA TRP A 48 8.18 -10.46 -45.15
C TRP A 48 8.83 -11.55 -46.02
N ALA A 49 8.14 -12.00 -47.07
CA ALA A 49 8.59 -13.08 -47.96
C ALA A 49 9.77 -12.67 -48.86
N GLU A 50 9.96 -11.37 -49.14
CA GLU A 50 11.04 -10.83 -49.97
C GLU A 50 12.43 -10.83 -49.30
N GLY A 51 12.51 -11.23 -48.02
CA GLY A 51 13.74 -11.35 -47.27
C GLY A 51 13.66 -10.53 -45.99
N TYR A 52 13.17 -11.17 -44.92
CA TYR A 52 13.16 -10.56 -43.60
C TYR A 52 14.58 -10.23 -43.14
N ASN A 53 14.91 -8.94 -43.08
CA ASN A 53 16.11 -8.49 -42.41
C ASN A 53 15.92 -8.70 -40.91
N THR A 54 16.67 -9.64 -40.32
CA THR A 54 16.67 -9.94 -38.89
C THR A 54 17.31 -8.86 -38.03
N ASP A 55 17.65 -7.69 -38.60
CA ASP A 55 18.07 -6.55 -37.82
C ASP A 55 16.88 -6.04 -36.99
N LEU A 56 16.78 -6.57 -35.76
CA LEU A 56 15.79 -6.20 -34.76
C LEU A 56 15.90 -4.73 -34.32
N GLY A 57 16.86 -3.96 -34.86
CA GLY A 57 17.03 -2.54 -34.56
C GLY A 57 17.28 -2.33 -33.07
N VAL A 58 18.18 -3.12 -32.48
CA VAL A 58 18.53 -3.02 -31.05
C VAL A 58 18.90 -1.57 -30.75
N PRO A 59 18.13 -0.85 -29.89
CA PRO A 59 18.42 0.54 -29.59
C PRO A 59 19.77 0.63 -28.89
N LYS A 60 20.79 1.13 -29.59
CA LYS A 60 22.09 1.45 -29.00
C LYS A 60 22.12 2.95 -28.74
N VAL A 61 22.27 3.34 -27.48
CA VAL A 61 22.51 4.74 -27.12
C VAL A 61 23.92 5.11 -27.60
N ALA A 62 24.02 5.77 -28.75
CA ALA A 62 25.29 6.16 -29.37
C ALA A 62 25.73 7.59 -29.02
N GLY A 63 25.05 8.27 -28.09
CA GLY A 63 25.32 9.65 -27.74
C GLY A 63 26.30 9.80 -26.57
N ALA A 64 27.52 10.25 -26.85
CA ALA A 64 28.46 10.75 -25.85
C ALA A 64 28.23 12.26 -25.63
N GLY A 65 27.07 12.65 -25.11
CA GLY A 65 26.89 14.00 -24.60
C GLY A 65 27.86 14.21 -23.44
N ARG A 66 28.69 15.26 -23.48
CA ARG A 66 29.53 15.59 -22.32
C ARG A 66 28.61 16.02 -21.18
N PRO A 67 28.69 15.39 -19.99
CA PRO A 67 27.98 15.84 -18.80
C PRO A 67 28.28 17.33 -18.54
N HIS A 68 27.24 18.09 -18.25
CA HIS A 68 27.30 19.53 -18.00
C HIS A 68 26.48 19.84 -16.73
N VAL A 69 26.96 20.78 -15.93
CA VAL A 69 26.28 21.29 -14.73
C VAL A 69 25.84 22.71 -15.00
N GLU A 70 24.53 22.95 -15.00
CA GLU A 70 23.96 24.27 -15.25
C GLU A 70 23.89 25.12 -13.99
N THR A 71 24.10 26.42 -14.12
CA THR A 71 23.78 27.40 -13.05
C THR A 71 22.34 27.88 -13.23
N ILE A 72 21.53 27.88 -12.17
CA ILE A 72 20.12 28.26 -12.21
C ILE A 72 19.89 29.60 -11.50
N PRO A 73 19.76 30.73 -12.22
CA PRO A 73 19.52 32.03 -11.60
C PRO A 73 18.16 32.07 -10.89
N LEU A 74 18.13 32.63 -9.68
CA LEU A 74 16.91 32.82 -8.88
C LEU A 74 16.57 34.29 -8.62
N ASP A 75 17.31 35.22 -9.20
CA ASP A 75 16.98 36.65 -9.31
C ASP A 75 15.92 36.92 -10.38
N LEU A 76 14.84 36.13 -10.32
CA LEU A 76 13.71 36.16 -11.23
C LEU A 76 12.49 36.78 -10.53
N SER A 77 11.55 37.30 -11.33
CA SER A 77 10.22 37.65 -10.83
C SER A 77 9.45 36.42 -10.37
N ASP A 78 8.40 36.62 -9.57
CA ASP A 78 7.60 35.51 -9.04
C ASP A 78 6.95 34.68 -10.17
N ALA A 79 6.55 35.31 -11.27
CA ALA A 79 6.01 34.61 -12.44
C ALA A 79 7.08 33.75 -13.15
N GLU A 80 8.30 34.27 -13.28
CA GLU A 80 9.42 33.54 -13.88
C GLU A 80 9.92 32.39 -12.99
N LEU A 81 9.86 32.54 -11.67
CA LEU A 81 10.15 31.47 -10.71
C LEU A 81 9.16 30.31 -10.84
N LEU A 82 7.87 30.61 -10.95
CA LEU A 82 6.85 29.57 -11.17
C LEU A 82 7.05 28.88 -12.53
N GLN A 83 7.33 29.64 -13.60
CA GLN A 83 7.64 29.07 -14.91
C GLN A 83 8.90 28.19 -14.89
N LEU A 84 9.92 28.55 -14.10
CA LEU A 84 11.10 27.73 -13.89
C LEU A 84 10.73 26.40 -13.22
N SER A 85 9.90 26.44 -12.17
CA SER A 85 9.40 25.27 -11.45
C SER A 85 8.63 24.32 -12.38
N ASP A 86 7.72 24.87 -13.20
CA ASP A 86 6.92 24.10 -14.14
C ASP A 86 7.77 23.48 -15.24
N ARG A 87 8.62 24.28 -15.91
CA ARG A 87 9.46 23.81 -17.03
C ARG A 87 10.44 22.71 -16.63
N ARG A 88 10.92 22.72 -15.39
CA ARG A 88 11.83 21.70 -14.84
C ARG A 88 11.12 20.64 -14.00
N MET A 89 9.79 20.70 -13.87
CA MET A 89 9.00 19.75 -13.08
C MET A 89 9.46 19.62 -11.62
N LEU A 90 9.89 20.75 -11.03
CA LEU A 90 10.40 20.79 -9.65
C LEU A 90 9.28 20.64 -8.62
N ALA A 91 8.04 20.95 -8.99
CA ALA A 91 6.88 20.97 -8.10
C ALA A 91 7.07 21.84 -6.83
N LEU A 92 7.94 22.86 -6.91
CA LEU A 92 8.18 23.82 -5.85
C LEU A 92 7.19 24.98 -5.93
N SER A 93 6.60 25.32 -4.79
CA SER A 93 5.77 26.50 -4.58
C SER A 93 6.60 27.78 -4.56
N LEU A 94 5.92 28.92 -4.73
CA LEU A 94 6.58 30.22 -4.69
C LEU A 94 7.29 30.49 -3.35
N GLU A 95 6.69 30.07 -2.24
CA GLU A 95 7.28 30.25 -0.90
C GLU A 95 8.56 29.43 -0.72
N GLU A 96 8.58 28.19 -1.23
CA GLU A 96 9.76 27.33 -1.24
C GLU A 96 10.87 27.92 -2.13
N LEU A 97 10.53 28.38 -3.34
CA LEU A 97 11.49 29.06 -4.24
C LEU A 97 12.05 30.33 -3.60
N HIS A 98 11.24 31.10 -2.87
CA HIS A 98 11.70 32.25 -2.12
C HIS A 98 12.64 31.84 -0.98
N ALA A 99 12.39 30.73 -0.28
CA ALA A 99 13.28 30.21 0.76
C ALA A 99 14.65 29.81 0.16
N ILE A 100 14.64 29.11 -0.96
CA ILE A 100 15.86 28.74 -1.71
C ILE A 100 16.61 29.98 -2.18
N ARG A 101 15.91 30.95 -2.78
CA ARG A 101 16.49 32.24 -3.20
C ARG A 101 17.17 32.96 -2.03
N ARG A 102 16.51 33.04 -0.87
CA ARG A 102 17.06 33.68 0.33
C ARG A 102 18.32 32.95 0.82
N TYR A 103 18.32 31.62 0.81
CA TYR A 103 19.46 30.81 1.21
C TYR A 103 20.71 31.09 0.34
N TYR A 104 20.57 31.13 -0.99
CA TYR A 104 21.68 31.41 -1.91
C TYR A 104 22.08 32.89 -2.00
N ALA A 105 21.21 33.82 -1.60
CA ALA A 105 21.50 35.25 -1.61
C ALA A 105 22.45 35.71 -0.48
N VAL A 106 22.70 34.88 0.53
CA VAL A 106 23.55 35.25 1.68
C VAL A 106 25.02 35.48 1.25
N PRO A 107 25.63 36.66 1.51
CA PRO A 107 27.00 36.96 1.06
C PRO A 107 28.07 35.98 1.55
N ALA A 108 27.97 35.55 2.81
CA ALA A 108 28.88 34.54 3.38
C ALA A 108 28.78 33.20 2.62
N ARG A 109 27.56 32.77 2.28
CA ARG A 109 27.33 31.58 1.47
C ARG A 109 27.96 31.69 0.10
N ARG A 110 27.80 32.83 -0.58
CA ARG A 110 28.43 33.06 -1.90
C ARG A 110 29.95 32.99 -1.82
N ALA A 111 30.55 33.48 -0.74
CA ALA A 111 31.99 33.37 -0.52
C ALA A 111 32.43 31.91 -0.34
N GLU A 112 31.70 31.12 0.45
CA GLU A 112 31.96 29.68 0.62
C GLU A 112 31.81 28.91 -0.70
N ARG A 113 30.76 29.20 -1.48
CA ARG A 113 30.53 28.59 -2.79
C ARG A 113 31.67 28.86 -3.76
N ARG A 114 32.14 30.11 -3.84
CA ARG A 114 33.31 30.46 -4.66
C ARG A 114 34.57 29.70 -4.24
N ALA A 115 34.77 29.48 -2.93
CA ALA A 115 35.91 28.69 -2.43
C ALA A 115 35.83 27.20 -2.83
N LEU A 116 34.62 26.68 -3.07
CA LEU A 116 34.37 25.32 -3.55
C LEU A 116 34.31 25.20 -5.09
N GLY A 117 34.51 26.31 -5.83
CA GLY A 117 34.39 26.36 -7.28
C GLY A 117 32.94 26.40 -7.80
N LEU A 118 31.97 26.67 -6.93
CA LEU A 118 30.55 26.74 -7.29
C LEU A 118 30.13 28.16 -7.71
N PRO A 119 29.12 28.27 -8.61
CA PRO A 119 28.52 29.55 -8.98
C PRO A 119 27.74 30.21 -7.82
N GLU A 120 27.40 31.50 -7.96
CA GLU A 120 26.67 32.22 -6.90
C GLU A 120 25.25 31.69 -6.68
N TRP A 121 24.58 31.31 -7.76
CA TRP A 121 23.26 30.68 -7.77
C TRP A 121 23.36 29.15 -7.73
N PRO A 122 22.31 28.41 -7.35
CA PRO A 122 22.37 26.95 -7.29
C PRO A 122 22.72 26.34 -8.63
N THR A 123 23.36 25.18 -8.59
CA THR A 123 23.44 24.31 -9.77
C THR A 123 22.11 23.60 -10.01
N ASP A 124 21.91 23.04 -11.20
CA ASP A 124 20.82 22.11 -11.47
C ASP A 124 20.83 20.93 -10.48
N VAL A 125 22.00 20.34 -10.20
CA VAL A 125 22.15 19.27 -9.20
C VAL A 125 21.59 19.69 -7.83
N GLU A 126 21.90 20.90 -7.38
CA GLU A 126 21.42 21.40 -6.08
C GLU A 126 19.92 21.68 -6.06
N LEU A 127 19.40 22.31 -7.12
CA LEU A 127 17.99 22.68 -7.20
C LEU A 127 17.10 21.43 -7.32
N GLU A 128 17.50 20.46 -8.13
CA GLU A 128 16.78 19.20 -8.31
C GLU A 128 16.83 18.35 -7.02
N ALA A 129 17.98 18.31 -6.32
CA ALA A 129 18.09 17.65 -5.02
C ALA A 129 17.16 18.27 -3.97
N LEU A 130 17.05 19.61 -3.93
CA LEU A 130 16.12 20.32 -3.05
C LEU A 130 14.66 20.05 -3.43
N ALA A 131 14.32 20.14 -4.72
CA ALA A 131 12.97 19.88 -5.23
C ALA A 131 12.47 18.50 -4.84
N GLN A 132 13.32 17.49 -5.02
CA GLN A 132 13.02 16.11 -4.64
C GLN A 132 12.89 15.95 -3.12
N THR A 133 13.85 16.49 -2.36
CA THR A 133 13.87 16.38 -0.89
C THR A 133 12.69 17.11 -0.25
N TRP A 134 12.18 18.18 -0.88
CA TRP A 134 11.05 18.99 -0.39
C TRP A 134 9.71 18.65 -1.08
N SER A 135 9.67 17.59 -1.88
CA SER A 135 8.45 17.11 -2.53
C SER A 135 7.40 16.66 -1.50
N GLU A 136 6.13 16.61 -1.91
CA GLU A 136 5.05 16.08 -1.04
C GLU A 136 5.36 14.64 -0.63
N HIS A 137 5.80 13.82 -1.58
CA HIS A 137 6.15 12.42 -1.36
C HIS A 137 7.24 12.20 -0.29
N CYS A 138 8.22 13.11 -0.17
CA CYS A 138 9.34 12.96 0.76
C CYS A 138 9.15 13.69 2.11
N LYS A 139 8.42 14.82 2.13
CA LYS A 139 8.22 15.63 3.35
C LYS A 139 6.82 15.53 3.94
N HIS A 140 5.87 14.93 3.23
CA HIS A 140 4.50 14.77 3.70
C HIS A 140 3.93 16.12 4.17
N LYS A 141 4.05 17.16 3.31
CA LYS A 141 3.84 18.56 3.72
C LYS A 141 2.40 18.82 4.12
N ILE A 142 1.44 18.12 3.52
CA ILE A 142 0.01 18.18 3.89
C ILE A 142 -0.18 17.59 5.29
N PHE A 143 0.39 16.42 5.57
CA PHE A 143 0.34 15.79 6.90
C PHE A 143 1.11 16.56 7.97
N ASN A 144 2.08 17.39 7.59
CA ASN A 144 2.85 18.27 8.46
C ASN A 144 2.37 19.73 8.46
N ALA A 145 1.27 20.04 7.76
CA ALA A 145 0.74 21.39 7.65
C ALA A 145 0.17 21.89 8.99
N HIS A 146 0.13 23.21 9.13
CA HIS A 146 -0.66 23.89 10.14
C HIS A 146 -2.08 24.12 9.58
N ILE A 147 -3.06 23.37 10.07
CA ILE A 147 -4.44 23.36 9.56
C ILE A 147 -5.35 24.13 10.51
N THR A 148 -6.13 25.06 9.96
CA THR A 148 -7.28 25.66 10.66
C THR A 148 -8.52 24.88 10.28
N TYR A 149 -9.01 24.03 11.17
CA TYR A 149 -10.19 23.19 10.96
C TYR A 149 -11.43 23.83 11.56
N ARG A 150 -12.52 23.88 10.80
CA ARG A 150 -13.86 24.29 11.24
C ARG A 150 -14.83 23.12 11.10
N ASP A 151 -15.49 22.77 12.20
CA ASP A 151 -16.47 21.68 12.22
C ASP A 151 -17.89 22.13 11.81
N GLU A 152 -18.83 21.19 11.80
CA GLU A 152 -20.24 21.38 11.45
C GLU A 152 -20.99 22.35 12.37
N HIS A 153 -20.48 22.59 13.58
CA HIS A 153 -21.04 23.52 14.56
C HIS A 153 -20.34 24.89 14.53
N GLY A 154 -19.38 25.09 13.62
CA GLY A 154 -18.61 26.31 13.48
C GLY A 154 -17.49 26.46 14.53
N ARG A 155 -17.20 25.43 15.33
CA ARG A 155 -16.05 25.43 16.24
C ARG A 155 -14.77 25.37 15.40
N VAL A 156 -13.78 26.16 15.81
CA VAL A 156 -12.49 26.27 15.12
C VAL A 156 -11.40 25.64 15.97
N GLN A 157 -10.61 24.76 15.38
CA GLN A 157 -9.46 24.11 15.98
C GLN A 157 -8.22 24.36 15.11
N ALA A 158 -7.10 24.69 15.75
CA ALA A 158 -5.79 24.66 15.11
C ALA A 158 -5.17 23.27 15.29
N ILE A 159 -4.71 22.66 14.21
CA ILE A 159 -4.03 21.37 14.19
C ILE A 159 -2.64 21.60 13.61
N ASP A 160 -1.61 21.34 14.41
CA ASP A 160 -0.21 21.44 13.97
C ASP A 160 0.31 20.03 13.65
N SER A 161 0.32 19.69 12.35
CA SER A 161 0.57 18.36 11.80
C SER A 161 -0.49 17.31 12.19
N LEU A 162 -1.18 16.77 11.18
CA LEU A 162 -2.04 15.58 11.32
C LEU A 162 -1.23 14.39 11.85
N PHE A 163 -0.05 14.18 11.29
CA PHE A 163 0.84 13.08 11.66
C PHE A 163 1.23 13.13 13.15
N LYS A 164 1.74 14.27 13.62
CA LYS A 164 2.15 14.42 15.03
C LYS A 164 0.96 14.37 15.99
N THR A 165 -0.15 15.00 15.61
CA THR A 165 -1.33 15.13 16.48
C THR A 165 -2.04 13.80 16.66
N PHE A 166 -2.35 13.11 15.56
CA PHE A 166 -3.26 11.96 15.58
C PHE A 166 -2.53 10.61 15.53
N ILE A 167 -1.46 10.48 14.76
CA ILE A 167 -0.78 9.18 14.56
C ILE A 167 0.31 8.98 15.61
N VAL A 168 1.27 9.90 15.68
CA VAL A 168 2.34 9.86 16.70
C VAL A 168 1.76 10.08 18.10
N GLY A 169 0.78 10.98 18.23
CA GLY A 169 0.10 11.25 19.49
C GLY A 169 -0.56 10.00 20.10
N ALA A 170 -1.40 9.29 19.32
CA ALA A 170 -2.03 8.05 19.77
C ALA A 170 -0.98 6.99 20.15
N THR A 171 0.00 6.79 19.27
CA THR A 171 1.06 5.78 19.47
C THR A 171 1.92 6.08 20.70
N ALA A 172 2.25 7.35 20.96
CA ALA A 172 3.02 7.75 22.14
C ALA A 172 2.23 7.55 23.44
N GLU A 173 0.90 7.75 23.42
CA GLU A 173 0.05 7.47 24.58
C GLU A 173 -0.03 5.96 24.86
N ILE A 174 -0.26 5.15 23.84
CA ILE A 174 -0.35 3.69 23.94
C ILE A 174 1.01 3.10 24.34
N GLY A 175 2.11 3.61 23.75
CA GLY A 175 3.48 3.20 24.01
C GLY A 175 3.94 3.36 25.45
N ARG A 176 3.26 4.19 26.27
CA ARG A 176 3.52 4.26 27.73
C ARG A 176 2.96 3.07 28.50
N ARG A 177 2.08 2.27 27.89
CA ARG A 177 1.37 1.13 28.50
C ARG A 177 1.84 -0.22 27.97
N VAL A 178 2.68 -0.23 26.92
CA VAL A 178 3.19 -1.44 26.27
C VAL A 178 4.72 -1.42 26.19
N ASP A 179 5.35 -2.58 26.22
CA ASP A 179 6.81 -2.75 26.24
C ASP A 179 7.37 -3.47 25.00
N TRP A 180 6.50 -3.79 24.05
CA TRP A 180 6.80 -4.54 22.83
C TRP A 180 7.03 -3.67 21.59
N LEU A 181 6.83 -2.34 21.69
CA LEU A 181 7.28 -1.41 20.64
C LEU A 181 8.80 -1.30 20.66
N VAL A 182 9.44 -1.37 19.49
CA VAL A 182 10.90 -1.39 19.37
C VAL A 182 11.41 -0.15 18.64
N SER A 183 10.95 0.10 17.42
CA SER A 183 11.30 1.29 16.64
C SER A 183 10.09 1.72 15.81
N VAL A 184 9.63 2.95 15.98
CA VAL A 184 8.45 3.49 15.30
C VAL A 184 8.76 4.89 14.79
N PHE A 185 8.31 5.22 13.59
CA PHE A 185 8.47 6.55 12.95
C PHE A 185 9.91 7.06 12.74
N HIS A 186 10.92 6.19 12.88
CA HIS A 186 12.34 6.56 12.73
C HIS A 186 13.04 5.88 11.55
N ASP A 187 12.45 4.83 11.00
CA ASP A 187 13.07 3.96 10.00
C ASP A 187 12.08 3.66 8.86
N ASN A 188 12.52 2.93 7.83
CA ASN A 188 11.74 2.56 6.65
C ASN A 188 10.46 1.77 6.98
N ALA A 189 10.47 0.99 8.06
CA ALA A 189 9.33 0.23 8.55
C ALA A 189 9.19 0.35 10.07
N GLY A 190 7.98 0.06 10.56
CA GLY A 190 7.72 -0.03 12.00
C GLY A 190 8.14 -1.38 12.55
N VAL A 191 8.74 -1.41 13.75
CA VAL A 191 9.30 -2.61 14.39
C VAL A 191 8.64 -2.88 15.73
N ILE A 192 8.15 -4.10 15.90
CA ILE A 192 7.61 -4.62 17.15
C ILE A 192 8.35 -5.90 17.57
N ARG A 193 8.28 -6.22 18.86
CA ARG A 193 8.90 -7.42 19.42
C ARG A 193 7.99 -8.63 19.22
N LEU A 194 8.52 -9.67 18.58
CA LEU A 194 7.85 -10.97 18.49
C LEU A 194 8.05 -11.73 19.82
N ASN A 195 9.30 -11.88 20.23
CA ASN A 195 9.74 -12.51 21.47
C ASN A 195 11.12 -11.92 21.91
N PRO A 196 11.73 -12.36 23.02
CA PRO A 196 13.01 -11.78 23.48
C PRO A 196 14.15 -11.81 22.46
N ASP A 197 14.15 -12.78 21.54
CA ASP A 197 15.24 -13.03 20.59
C ASP A 197 14.95 -12.48 19.19
N TRP A 198 13.70 -12.10 18.89
CA TRP A 198 13.25 -11.73 17.55
C TRP A 198 12.31 -10.52 17.56
N ASN A 199 12.51 -9.65 16.58
CA ASN A 199 11.60 -8.56 16.24
C ASN A 199 11.01 -8.80 14.83
N ILE A 200 9.88 -8.17 14.57
CA ILE A 200 9.23 -8.16 13.27
C ILE A 200 8.99 -6.72 12.83
N ALA A 201 9.23 -6.45 11.55
CA ALA A 201 8.98 -5.19 10.91
C ALA A 201 7.90 -5.32 9.84
N MET A 202 7.09 -4.29 9.64
CA MET A 202 6.12 -4.25 8.54
C MET A 202 6.00 -2.83 7.98
N LYS A 203 5.84 -2.77 6.66
CA LYS A 203 5.59 -1.56 5.90
C LYS A 203 4.53 -1.83 4.84
N VAL A 204 3.71 -0.83 4.57
CA VAL A 204 2.81 -0.76 3.42
C VAL A 204 3.10 0.56 2.71
N GLU A 205 3.11 0.51 1.39
CA GLU A 205 3.36 1.62 0.47
C GLU A 205 2.29 1.63 -0.62
N THR A 206 2.29 2.69 -1.44
CA THR A 206 1.35 2.83 -2.58
C THR A 206 2.09 3.10 -3.88
N HIS A 207 1.60 2.58 -5.00
CA HIS A 207 2.17 2.88 -6.33
C HIS A 207 1.15 3.24 -7.40
N ASN A 208 0.31 4.23 -7.09
CA ASN A 208 -0.92 4.55 -7.83
C ASN A 208 -0.65 5.15 -9.22
N THR A 209 0.14 6.24 -9.30
CA THR A 209 0.37 6.95 -10.59
C THR A 209 1.13 6.09 -11.59
N PRO A 210 2.22 5.40 -11.22
CA PRO A 210 2.93 4.55 -12.18
C PRO A 210 2.07 3.39 -12.64
N SER A 211 1.27 2.80 -11.75
CA SER A 211 0.31 1.75 -12.12
C SER A 211 -0.81 2.24 -13.05
N ALA A 212 -1.11 3.53 -13.06
CA ALA A 212 -2.06 4.13 -14.01
C ALA A 212 -1.46 4.25 -15.42
N LEU A 213 -0.14 4.41 -15.55
CA LEU A 213 0.58 4.67 -16.80
C LEU A 213 1.20 3.41 -17.42
N ASP A 214 1.86 2.61 -16.60
CA ASP A 214 2.38 1.28 -16.95
C ASP A 214 1.95 0.30 -15.85
N PRO A 215 0.79 -0.36 -16.00
CA PRO A 215 0.19 -1.15 -14.93
C PRO A 215 1.07 -2.31 -14.47
N TYR A 216 1.82 -2.93 -15.40
CA TYR A 216 2.75 -4.00 -15.07
C TYR A 216 4.00 -3.46 -14.38
N GLY A 217 4.68 -2.48 -15.00
CA GLY A 217 5.91 -1.91 -14.44
C GLY A 217 5.68 -1.25 -13.09
N GLY A 218 4.63 -0.42 -12.98
CA GLY A 218 4.27 0.27 -11.74
C GLY A 218 3.95 -0.68 -10.60
N ALA A 219 3.19 -1.75 -10.83
CA ALA A 219 2.87 -2.70 -9.76
C ALA A 219 4.09 -3.56 -9.37
N LEU A 220 4.89 -3.99 -10.35
CA LEU A 220 6.13 -4.72 -10.12
C LEU A 220 7.11 -3.91 -9.26
N THR A 221 7.33 -2.64 -9.58
CA THR A 221 8.22 -1.80 -8.78
C THR A 221 7.60 -1.39 -7.46
N GLY A 222 6.27 -1.49 -7.32
CA GLY A 222 5.56 -1.25 -6.07
C GLY A 222 5.89 -2.33 -5.06
N ILE A 223 5.71 -3.59 -5.46
CA ILE A 223 6.01 -4.74 -4.59
C ILE A 223 7.52 -4.87 -4.30
N LEU A 224 8.36 -4.70 -5.33
CA LEU A 224 9.82 -4.72 -5.16
C LEU A 224 10.34 -3.48 -4.40
N GLY A 225 9.64 -2.36 -4.47
CA GLY A 225 9.90 -1.15 -3.70
C GLY A 225 9.71 -1.42 -2.21
N VAL A 226 8.48 -1.81 -1.82
CA VAL A 226 8.16 -2.07 -0.42
C VAL A 226 8.96 -3.23 0.17
N ASN A 227 9.38 -4.23 -0.62
CA ASN A 227 10.27 -5.28 -0.14
C ASN A 227 11.57 -4.72 0.46
N ARG A 228 12.10 -3.64 -0.12
CA ARG A 228 13.34 -3.01 0.37
C ARG A 228 13.13 -2.30 1.70
N ASP A 229 11.92 -1.90 2.06
CA ASP A 229 11.67 -1.12 3.27
C ASP A 229 11.87 -1.93 4.56
N PRO A 230 11.16 -3.05 4.82
CA PRO A 230 11.49 -3.90 5.95
C PRO A 230 12.90 -4.46 5.85
N PHE A 231 13.40 -4.75 4.63
CA PHE A 231 14.78 -5.20 4.47
C PHE A 231 15.77 -4.15 4.99
N ALA A 232 15.59 -2.87 4.65
CA ALA A 232 16.45 -1.77 5.07
C ALA A 232 16.24 -1.35 6.54
N THR A 233 15.21 -1.87 7.21
CA THR A 233 14.89 -1.51 8.58
C THR A 233 15.92 -2.10 9.55
N GLY A 234 16.46 -1.27 10.43
CA GLY A 234 17.60 -1.61 11.26
C GLY A 234 18.80 -2.06 10.42
N LEU A 235 19.42 -3.16 10.82
CA LEU A 235 20.55 -3.73 10.10
C LEU A 235 20.13 -4.75 9.02
N GLY A 236 18.84 -5.05 8.82
CA GLY A 236 18.42 -6.04 7.84
C GLY A 236 17.32 -7.00 8.32
N CYS A 237 16.16 -7.04 7.67
CA CYS A 237 15.17 -8.11 7.88
C CYS A 237 15.29 -9.25 6.86
N ARG A 238 14.98 -10.48 7.30
CA ARG A 238 14.58 -11.57 6.39
C ARG A 238 13.09 -11.43 6.10
N LEU A 239 12.73 -11.16 4.84
CA LEU A 239 11.34 -10.94 4.44
C LEU A 239 10.52 -12.22 4.53
N LEU A 240 9.32 -12.12 5.11
CA LEU A 240 8.44 -13.24 5.44
C LEU A 240 7.24 -13.35 4.52
N PHE A 241 6.62 -12.22 4.18
CA PHE A 241 5.37 -12.19 3.41
C PHE A 241 5.17 -10.84 2.72
N ASN A 242 4.37 -10.87 1.66
CA ASN A 242 3.74 -9.75 1.00
C ASN A 242 2.22 -9.72 1.28
N THR A 243 1.61 -8.56 1.10
CA THR A 243 0.15 -8.37 1.09
C THR A 243 -0.22 -7.28 0.10
N ASP A 244 -1.29 -7.45 -0.67
CA ASP A 244 -1.75 -6.46 -1.66
C ASP A 244 -3.22 -6.07 -1.51
N VAL A 245 -3.51 -4.76 -1.52
CA VAL A 245 -4.90 -4.27 -1.59
C VAL A 245 -5.01 -3.39 -2.83
N LEU A 246 -5.97 -3.72 -3.69
CA LEU A 246 -6.08 -3.16 -5.03
C LEU A 246 -7.46 -2.54 -5.25
N CYS A 247 -7.51 -1.32 -5.75
CA CYS A 247 -8.76 -0.63 -6.08
C CYS A 247 -8.79 -0.25 -7.57
N PHE A 248 -9.82 -0.71 -8.28
CA PHE A 248 -9.97 -0.51 -9.72
C PHE A 248 -11.37 0.01 -10.10
N ALA A 249 -11.49 0.55 -11.30
CA ALA A 249 -12.82 0.61 -11.93
C ALA A 249 -13.25 -0.79 -12.39
N PRO A 250 -14.57 -1.05 -12.56
CA PRO A 250 -15.08 -2.36 -12.98
C PRO A 250 -14.40 -2.90 -14.24
N PRO A 251 -14.00 -4.18 -14.31
CA PRO A 251 -13.26 -4.74 -15.44
C PRO A 251 -14.14 -4.95 -16.69
N ASP A 252 -15.45 -4.88 -16.55
CA ASP A 252 -16.46 -4.92 -17.62
C ASP A 252 -16.93 -3.53 -18.07
N TYR A 253 -16.15 -2.48 -17.74
CA TYR A 253 -16.47 -1.09 -18.06
C TYR A 253 -16.86 -0.86 -19.53
N ALA A 254 -18.11 -0.46 -19.75
CA ALA A 254 -18.67 -0.29 -21.10
C ALA A 254 -18.82 1.17 -21.57
N LYS A 255 -18.58 2.15 -20.68
CA LYS A 255 -18.73 3.58 -20.99
C LYS A 255 -17.53 4.10 -21.81
N PRO A 256 -17.68 5.18 -22.59
CA PRO A 256 -16.54 5.81 -23.26
C PRO A 256 -15.43 6.19 -22.28
N LEU A 257 -14.18 5.90 -22.63
CA LEU A 257 -13.02 6.23 -21.81
C LEU A 257 -12.58 7.68 -22.07
N PRO A 258 -12.26 8.46 -21.03
CA PRO A 258 -11.56 9.73 -21.19
C PRO A 258 -10.20 9.53 -21.89
N PRO A 259 -9.65 10.57 -22.55
CA PRO A 259 -8.35 10.48 -23.22
C PRO A 259 -7.25 9.95 -22.31
N ARG A 260 -6.33 9.13 -22.82
CA ARG A 260 -5.18 8.57 -22.08
C ARG A 260 -5.49 7.64 -20.89
N ILE A 261 -6.76 7.39 -20.58
CA ILE A 261 -7.12 6.36 -19.60
C ILE A 261 -7.16 5.00 -20.31
N MET A 262 -6.38 4.05 -19.79
CA MET A 262 -6.47 2.66 -20.23
C MET A 262 -7.74 2.00 -19.70
N HIS A 263 -8.27 1.05 -20.47
CA HIS A 263 -9.43 0.28 -20.04
C HIS A 263 -9.16 -0.41 -18.68
N PRO A 264 -10.08 -0.38 -17.70
CA PRO A 264 -9.85 -0.94 -16.36
C PRO A 264 -9.40 -2.40 -16.36
N LYS A 265 -9.96 -3.24 -17.25
CA LYS A 265 -9.48 -4.62 -17.48
C LYS A 265 -7.99 -4.73 -17.82
N ARG A 266 -7.43 -3.77 -18.57
CA ARG A 266 -6.01 -3.71 -18.92
C ARG A 266 -5.18 -3.32 -17.70
N ILE A 267 -5.62 -2.32 -16.94
CA ILE A 267 -4.99 -1.92 -15.68
C ILE A 267 -4.95 -3.11 -14.71
N PHE A 268 -6.11 -3.71 -14.45
CA PHE A 268 -6.27 -4.87 -13.57
C PHE A 268 -5.29 -6.00 -13.92
N ARG A 269 -5.28 -6.44 -15.19
CA ARG A 269 -4.42 -7.55 -15.65
C ARG A 269 -2.94 -7.21 -15.53
N GLY A 270 -2.56 -5.97 -15.83
CA GLY A 270 -1.17 -5.54 -15.75
C GLY A 270 -0.70 -5.44 -14.30
N VAL A 271 -1.48 -4.82 -13.42
CA VAL A 271 -1.17 -4.70 -11.98
C VAL A 271 -1.04 -6.07 -11.33
N HIS A 272 -2.06 -6.93 -11.49
CA HIS A 272 -2.03 -8.30 -10.96
C HIS A 272 -0.78 -9.06 -11.42
N ARG A 273 -0.46 -8.98 -12.72
CA ARG A 273 0.72 -9.64 -13.26
C ARG A 273 2.02 -9.06 -12.70
N GLY A 274 2.12 -7.75 -12.52
CA GLY A 274 3.29 -7.09 -11.95
C GLY A 274 3.55 -7.54 -10.50
N ILE A 275 2.50 -7.59 -9.67
CA ILE A 275 2.59 -8.10 -8.29
C ILE A 275 2.99 -9.58 -8.29
N LYS A 276 2.29 -10.41 -9.05
CA LYS A 276 2.60 -11.85 -9.16
C LYS A 276 4.05 -12.08 -9.55
N ASP A 277 4.50 -11.46 -10.64
CA ASP A 277 5.84 -11.68 -11.16
C ASP A 277 6.88 -11.16 -10.15
N GLY A 278 6.62 -10.04 -9.46
CA GLY A 278 7.50 -9.49 -8.42
C GLY A 278 7.61 -10.34 -7.16
N ALA A 279 6.48 -10.72 -6.55
CA ALA A 279 6.43 -11.51 -5.32
C ALA A 279 6.99 -12.92 -5.55
N ASN A 280 6.48 -13.64 -6.57
CA ASN A 280 6.85 -15.03 -6.84
C ASN A 280 8.35 -15.15 -7.18
N GLN A 281 8.88 -14.26 -8.02
CA GLN A 281 10.30 -14.31 -8.41
C GLN A 281 11.24 -13.85 -7.30
N SER A 282 10.76 -13.00 -6.37
CA SER A 282 11.51 -12.63 -5.17
C SER A 282 11.53 -13.74 -4.11
N GLY A 283 10.63 -14.73 -4.22
CA GLY A 283 10.52 -15.83 -3.27
C GLY A 283 9.91 -15.39 -1.93
N ILE A 284 8.96 -14.45 -1.99
CA ILE A 284 8.22 -13.94 -0.83
C ILE A 284 6.74 -14.24 -1.10
N PRO A 285 6.05 -14.98 -0.22
CA PRO A 285 4.66 -15.36 -0.46
C PRO A 285 3.75 -14.15 -0.28
N ASP A 286 2.78 -13.96 -1.16
CA ASP A 286 1.71 -12.98 -0.98
C ASP A 286 0.56 -13.64 -0.22
N VAL A 287 0.26 -13.22 1.01
CA VAL A 287 -0.54 -14.04 1.94
C VAL A 287 -1.90 -13.47 2.30
N ASN A 288 -2.15 -12.20 2.03
CA ASN A 288 -3.40 -11.53 2.38
C ASN A 288 -3.64 -10.34 1.45
N GLY A 289 -4.89 -9.96 1.23
CA GLY A 289 -5.18 -8.85 0.36
C GLY A 289 -6.66 -8.63 0.13
N ALA A 290 -6.98 -7.64 -0.71
CA ALA A 290 -8.34 -7.37 -1.15
C ALA A 290 -8.36 -6.74 -2.55
N ILE A 291 -9.44 -6.94 -3.29
CA ILE A 291 -9.66 -6.29 -4.59
C ILE A 291 -11.04 -5.64 -4.58
N LEU A 292 -11.04 -4.31 -4.67
CA LEU A 292 -12.22 -3.46 -4.61
C LEU A 292 -12.47 -2.76 -5.94
N PHE A 293 -13.74 -2.50 -6.21
CA PHE A 293 -14.21 -1.88 -7.44
C PHE A 293 -15.10 -0.67 -7.16
N ASP A 294 -14.75 0.46 -7.77
CA ASP A 294 -15.57 1.68 -7.84
C ASP A 294 -15.21 2.42 -9.13
N GLU A 295 -16.22 2.92 -9.87
CA GLU A 295 -15.99 3.62 -11.13
C GLU A 295 -15.05 4.83 -11.00
N ARG A 296 -14.96 5.44 -9.81
CA ARG A 296 -14.11 6.60 -9.55
C ARG A 296 -12.61 6.28 -9.53
N PHE A 297 -12.23 5.01 -9.39
CA PHE A 297 -10.85 4.55 -9.58
C PHE A 297 -10.45 4.50 -11.07
N LEU A 298 -11.35 4.84 -12.01
CA LEU A 298 -11.04 4.93 -13.43
C LEU A 298 -9.94 5.96 -13.73
N GLY A 299 -9.96 7.09 -13.02
CA GLY A 299 -8.95 8.14 -13.19
C GLY A 299 -7.57 7.70 -12.70
N LYS A 300 -7.54 6.92 -11.61
CA LYS A 300 -6.32 6.44 -10.98
C LYS A 300 -6.63 5.20 -10.13
N PRO A 301 -6.03 4.03 -10.40
CA PRO A 301 -6.16 2.87 -9.53
C PRO A 301 -5.42 3.11 -8.22
N LEU A 302 -5.82 2.42 -7.16
CA LEU A 302 -5.02 2.35 -5.92
C LEU A 302 -4.34 0.99 -5.86
N VAL A 303 -3.02 1.02 -5.67
CA VAL A 303 -2.19 -0.18 -5.59
C VAL A 303 -1.39 -0.09 -4.31
N PHE A 304 -1.90 -0.73 -3.26
CA PHE A 304 -1.24 -0.86 -1.97
C PHE A 304 -0.41 -2.14 -1.95
N CYS A 305 0.88 -2.01 -1.63
CA CYS A 305 1.78 -3.15 -1.49
C CYS A 305 2.37 -3.15 -0.09
N GLY A 306 2.30 -4.28 0.60
CA GLY A 306 2.83 -4.49 1.94
C GLY A 306 3.90 -5.56 2.01
N THR A 307 4.81 -5.44 2.97
CA THR A 307 5.82 -6.46 3.28
C THR A 307 6.06 -6.54 4.78
N GLY A 308 6.16 -7.76 5.30
CA GLY A 308 6.65 -8.03 6.65
C GLY A 308 7.98 -8.78 6.65
N GLY A 309 8.81 -8.53 7.65
CA GLY A 309 10.14 -9.15 7.76
C GLY A 309 10.60 -9.40 9.20
N LEU A 310 11.37 -10.47 9.40
CA LEU A 310 11.90 -10.91 10.69
C LEU A 310 13.35 -10.46 10.86
N MET A 311 13.69 -9.89 12.02
CA MET A 311 15.08 -9.59 12.39
C MET A 311 15.41 -10.16 13.78
N PRO A 312 16.64 -10.63 14.01
CA PRO A 312 17.10 -10.94 15.36
C PRO A 312 16.95 -9.71 16.26
N ALA A 313 16.70 -9.88 17.56
CA ALA A 313 16.68 -8.76 18.49
C ALA A 313 18.08 -8.12 18.62
N THR A 314 19.13 -8.95 18.54
CA THR A 314 20.53 -8.50 18.56
C THR A 314 21.37 -9.19 17.49
N ILE A 315 22.38 -8.48 16.98
CA ILE A 315 23.40 -8.99 16.06
C ILE A 315 24.75 -8.70 16.71
N LYS A 316 25.58 -9.71 16.97
CA LYS A 316 26.91 -9.53 17.62
C LYS A 316 26.86 -8.69 18.91
N GLY A 317 25.79 -8.82 19.69
CA GLY A 317 25.60 -8.13 20.97
C GLY A 317 25.11 -6.67 20.88
N ARG A 318 24.82 -6.15 19.68
CA ARG A 318 24.12 -4.85 19.51
C ARG A 318 22.66 -5.06 19.13
N PRO A 319 21.74 -4.16 19.53
CA PRO A 319 20.37 -4.20 19.04
C PRO A 319 20.32 -4.13 17.50
N ALA A 320 19.58 -5.02 16.86
CA ALA A 320 19.55 -5.10 15.39
C ALA A 320 18.75 -3.97 14.73
N HIS A 321 17.81 -3.38 15.47
CA HIS A 321 16.96 -2.28 15.00
C HIS A 321 17.71 -0.93 15.00
N GLU A 322 18.86 -0.85 15.65
CA GLU A 322 19.69 0.36 15.67
C GLU A 322 20.66 0.35 14.48
N LYS A 323 20.54 1.36 13.62
CA LYS A 323 21.46 1.63 12.51
C LYS A 323 21.93 3.07 12.57
N ARG A 324 23.21 3.34 12.24
CA ARG A 324 23.73 4.70 12.21
C ARG A 324 24.94 4.84 11.29
N ALA A 325 24.89 5.80 10.37
CA ALA A 325 26.07 6.17 9.60
C ALA A 325 27.05 6.99 10.46
N LYS A 326 28.35 6.70 10.37
CA LYS A 326 29.39 7.43 11.11
C LYS A 326 30.29 8.20 10.17
N ALA A 327 30.80 9.33 10.63
CA ALA A 327 31.86 10.03 9.90
C ALA A 327 33.06 9.10 9.72
N GLY A 328 33.54 8.96 8.49
CA GLY A 328 34.60 8.03 8.10
C GLY A 328 34.09 6.75 7.42
N ASP A 329 32.84 6.34 7.67
CA ASP A 329 32.22 5.21 6.97
C ASP A 329 32.19 5.50 5.45
N LEU A 330 32.43 4.47 4.65
CA LEU A 330 32.34 4.53 3.21
C LEU A 330 30.88 4.45 2.77
N ILE A 331 30.54 5.23 1.74
CA ILE A 331 29.24 5.13 1.06
C ILE A 331 29.39 4.06 0.00
N VAL A 332 28.67 2.94 0.14
CA VAL A 332 28.70 1.83 -0.82
C VAL A 332 27.30 1.61 -1.38
N MET A 333 27.16 1.70 -2.70
CA MET A 333 25.92 1.33 -3.39
C MET A 333 25.99 -0.14 -3.81
N VAL A 334 24.93 -0.89 -3.59
CA VAL A 334 24.82 -2.29 -3.99
C VAL A 334 23.58 -2.53 -4.83
N GLY A 335 23.63 -3.51 -5.74
CA GLY A 335 22.49 -3.93 -6.55
C GLY A 335 22.52 -3.39 -7.99
N GLY A 336 21.40 -2.84 -8.46
CA GLY A 336 21.17 -2.42 -9.84
C GLY A 336 22.00 -1.22 -10.32
N ARG A 337 22.14 -1.08 -11.64
CA ARG A 337 22.83 0.07 -12.28
C ARG A 337 21.92 1.26 -12.47
N ILE A 338 22.51 2.46 -12.47
CA ILE A 338 21.81 3.73 -12.64
C ILE A 338 21.43 3.97 -14.11
N GLY A 339 20.17 4.33 -14.36
CA GLY A 339 19.66 4.75 -15.67
C GLY A 339 18.76 5.98 -15.56
N LYS A 340 18.16 6.44 -16.67
CA LYS A 340 17.14 7.50 -16.67
C LYS A 340 15.76 7.05 -16.17
N ASP A 341 15.69 5.87 -15.53
CA ASP A 341 14.45 5.29 -15.06
C ASP A 341 13.90 6.10 -13.87
N GLY A 342 12.63 6.50 -13.96
CA GLY A 342 11.90 7.15 -12.86
C GLY A 342 12.42 8.51 -12.43
N ILE A 343 13.22 9.20 -13.25
CA ILE A 343 13.63 10.59 -12.96
C ILE A 343 12.37 11.46 -12.84
N HIS A 344 12.31 12.28 -11.79
CA HIS A 344 11.15 13.07 -11.37
C HIS A 344 9.94 12.24 -10.89
N GLY A 345 10.11 10.95 -10.57
CA GLY A 345 9.03 10.09 -10.08
C GLY A 345 8.32 10.64 -8.84
N ALA A 346 9.07 11.11 -7.84
CA ALA A 346 8.42 11.66 -6.62
C ALA A 346 7.76 13.03 -6.83
N THR A 347 8.37 13.94 -7.59
CA THR A 347 7.73 15.23 -7.92
C THR A 347 6.49 15.02 -8.78
N PHE A 348 6.53 14.05 -9.71
CA PHE A 348 5.40 13.66 -10.56
C PHE A 348 4.27 12.97 -9.79
N SER A 349 4.59 12.04 -8.88
CA SER A 349 3.59 11.43 -8.00
C SER A 349 2.91 12.44 -7.06
N SER A 350 3.60 13.57 -6.81
CA SER A 350 3.09 14.74 -6.08
C SER A 350 2.29 15.71 -6.95
N GLN A 351 1.86 15.31 -8.15
CA GLN A 351 1.02 16.09 -9.07
C GLN A 351 -0.16 15.26 -9.60
N GLU A 352 -1.14 15.96 -10.17
CA GLU A 352 -2.27 15.35 -10.86
C GLU A 352 -1.84 14.81 -12.23
N LEU A 353 -2.53 13.78 -12.72
CA LEU A 353 -2.26 13.25 -14.06
C LEU A 353 -2.80 14.20 -15.15
N ARG A 354 -1.92 14.64 -16.07
CA ARG A 354 -2.20 15.65 -17.14
C ARG A 354 -1.70 15.24 -18.53
N GLU A 355 -2.08 16.00 -19.56
CA GLU A 355 -1.71 15.77 -20.98
C GLU A 355 -0.20 15.94 -21.29
N ASP A 356 0.59 16.57 -20.44
CA ASP A 356 2.04 16.76 -20.63
C ASP A 356 2.89 15.80 -19.77
N SER A 357 2.27 14.81 -19.13
CA SER A 357 2.94 13.86 -18.23
C SER A 357 4.09 13.11 -18.95
N PRO A 358 5.35 13.17 -18.45
CA PRO A 358 6.51 12.58 -19.12
C PRO A 358 6.53 11.05 -19.13
N VAL A 359 7.05 10.49 -20.23
CA VAL A 359 7.28 9.04 -20.42
C VAL A 359 8.44 8.50 -19.56
N SER A 360 9.30 9.37 -19.00
CA SER A 360 10.44 8.98 -18.15
C SER A 360 10.06 8.38 -16.79
N ALA A 361 8.77 8.41 -16.43
CA ALA A 361 8.25 7.83 -15.19
C ALA A 361 8.19 6.29 -15.19
N VAL A 362 8.42 5.62 -16.33
CA VAL A 362 8.39 4.15 -16.38
C VAL A 362 9.59 3.58 -15.65
N GLN A 363 9.31 2.75 -14.64
CA GLN A 363 10.31 2.05 -13.85
C GLN A 363 10.37 0.58 -14.29
N ILE A 364 11.57 0.03 -14.38
CA ILE A 364 11.81 -1.38 -14.73
C ILE A 364 12.40 -2.05 -13.50
N GLY A 365 11.66 -2.99 -12.92
CA GLY A 365 12.12 -3.82 -11.81
C GLY A 365 12.70 -5.17 -12.24
N ASP A 366 13.54 -5.74 -11.38
CA ASP A 366 14.18 -7.05 -11.55
C ASP A 366 14.24 -7.80 -10.21
N ALA A 367 13.22 -8.63 -9.97
CA ALA A 367 13.09 -9.43 -8.75
C ALA A 367 14.29 -10.36 -8.49
N ILE A 368 14.97 -10.85 -9.54
CA ILE A 368 16.11 -11.76 -9.39
C ILE A 368 17.35 -10.99 -8.91
N THR A 369 17.58 -9.78 -9.43
CA THR A 369 18.62 -8.89 -8.92
C THR A 369 18.37 -8.53 -7.46
N GLN A 370 17.11 -8.20 -7.10
CA GLN A 370 16.73 -7.96 -5.71
C GLN A 370 17.02 -9.17 -4.81
N LYS A 371 16.58 -10.37 -5.21
CA LYS A 371 16.77 -11.59 -4.42
C LYS A 371 18.26 -11.87 -4.14
N LYS A 372 19.10 -11.79 -5.18
CA LYS A 372 20.56 -11.97 -5.02
C LYS A 372 21.17 -10.94 -4.06
N MET A 373 20.75 -9.68 -4.17
CA MET A 373 21.19 -8.59 -3.30
C MET A 373 20.79 -8.85 -1.84
N PHE A 374 19.55 -9.27 -1.58
CA PHE A 374 19.08 -9.57 -0.23
C PHE A 374 19.81 -10.74 0.41
N ASP A 375 20.05 -11.84 -0.33
CA ASP A 375 20.81 -12.98 0.19
C ASP A 375 22.24 -12.57 0.58
N PHE A 376 22.90 -11.75 -0.26
CA PHE A 376 24.19 -11.14 0.04
C PHE A 376 24.17 -10.28 1.30
N LEU A 377 23.17 -9.40 1.42
CA LEU A 377 23.06 -8.45 2.52
C LEU A 377 22.77 -9.14 3.86
N LEU A 378 21.99 -10.23 3.88
CA LEU A 378 21.76 -11.01 5.10
C LEU A 378 23.06 -11.61 5.65
N GLU A 379 23.92 -12.15 4.77
CA GLU A 379 25.23 -12.63 5.21
C GLU A 379 26.16 -11.50 5.65
N ALA A 380 26.13 -10.37 4.95
CA ALA A 380 26.92 -9.19 5.31
C ALA A 380 26.49 -8.63 6.68
N ARG A 381 25.18 -8.62 6.97
CA ARG A 381 24.60 -8.28 8.27
C ARG A 381 25.10 -9.20 9.38
N ASP A 382 25.02 -10.52 9.17
CA ASP A 382 25.38 -11.51 10.19
C ASP A 382 26.88 -11.48 10.51
N GLN A 383 27.70 -11.06 9.54
CA GLN A 383 29.12 -10.78 9.69
C GLN A 383 29.42 -9.36 10.20
N ALA A 384 28.41 -8.52 10.40
CA ALA A 384 28.50 -7.13 10.84
C ALA A 384 29.40 -6.25 9.96
N LEU A 385 29.32 -6.41 8.63
CA LEU A 385 30.18 -5.72 7.67
C LEU A 385 29.78 -4.25 7.39
N TYR A 386 28.60 -3.82 7.82
CA TYR A 386 28.12 -2.44 7.67
C TYR A 386 27.46 -1.91 8.95
N SER A 387 27.41 -0.59 9.09
CA SER A 387 26.88 0.13 10.27
C SER A 387 25.44 0.64 10.06
N ALA A 388 25.07 0.89 8.80
CA ALA A 388 23.72 1.27 8.41
C ALA A 388 23.43 0.90 6.95
N ILE A 389 22.14 0.78 6.65
CA ILE A 389 21.60 0.50 5.33
C ILE A 389 20.33 1.33 5.11
N THR A 390 20.10 1.76 3.87
CA THR A 390 18.81 2.29 3.44
C THR A 390 18.55 1.91 1.99
N ASP A 391 17.29 1.94 1.57
CA ASP A 391 16.91 1.69 0.19
C ASP A 391 17.19 2.89 -0.73
N ASN A 392 17.25 2.66 -2.04
CA ASN A 392 17.24 3.72 -3.05
C ASN A 392 15.87 3.75 -3.76
N GLY A 393 14.89 4.37 -3.15
CA GLY A 393 13.59 4.67 -3.75
C GLY A 393 13.52 6.06 -4.38
N ALA A 394 12.50 6.82 -4.00
CA ALA A 394 12.27 8.18 -4.45
C ALA A 394 13.50 9.08 -4.24
N GLY A 395 14.01 9.67 -5.32
CA GLY A 395 15.16 10.59 -5.28
C GLY A 395 16.52 9.91 -5.20
N GLY A 396 16.58 8.58 -5.29
CA GLY A 396 17.79 7.83 -5.51
C GLY A 396 18.90 8.08 -4.48
N LEU A 397 20.08 8.43 -4.98
CA LEU A 397 21.26 8.70 -4.15
C LEU A 397 21.11 10.02 -3.38
N SER A 398 20.39 11.01 -3.93
CA SER A 398 20.10 12.27 -3.25
C SER A 398 19.43 12.03 -1.90
N CYS A 399 18.36 11.24 -1.92
CA CYS A 399 17.59 10.92 -0.72
C CYS A 399 18.40 9.99 0.19
N SER A 400 18.68 8.76 -0.26
CA SER A 400 19.35 7.74 0.58
C SER A 400 20.62 8.24 1.27
N VAL A 401 21.57 8.84 0.54
CA VAL A 401 22.81 9.36 1.13
C VAL A 401 22.53 10.60 1.97
N GLY A 402 21.64 11.49 1.50
CA GLY A 402 21.27 12.71 2.23
C GLY A 402 20.57 12.45 3.56
N GLU A 403 19.77 11.40 3.67
CA GLU A 403 19.11 10.98 4.91
C GLU A 403 20.09 10.31 5.87
N MET A 404 20.90 9.37 5.39
CA MET A 404 21.95 8.75 6.20
C MET A 404 22.98 9.77 6.68
N ALA A 405 23.27 10.80 5.89
CA ALA A 405 24.20 11.86 6.25
C ALA A 405 23.70 12.75 7.41
N ARG A 406 22.42 12.66 7.82
CA ARG A 406 21.93 13.32 9.04
C ARG A 406 22.64 12.77 10.28
N ASP A 407 22.99 11.47 10.29
CA ASP A 407 23.69 10.83 11.40
C ASP A 407 25.16 11.27 11.50
N SER A 408 25.86 11.32 10.38
CA SER A 408 27.27 11.74 10.33
C SER A 408 27.43 13.25 10.37
N ASN A 409 26.37 13.99 10.04
CA ASN A 409 26.36 15.41 9.75
C ASN A 409 27.22 15.78 8.52
N GLY A 410 26.97 15.08 7.41
CA GLY A 410 27.57 15.38 6.10
C GLY A 410 28.03 14.16 5.31
N CYS A 411 28.32 14.37 4.04
CA CYS A 411 28.81 13.34 3.12
C CYS A 411 29.66 13.96 2.01
N GLU A 412 30.53 13.14 1.42
CA GLU A 412 31.23 13.42 0.17
C GLU A 412 30.93 12.29 -0.81
N LEU A 413 30.16 12.57 -1.86
CA LEU A 413 29.67 11.59 -2.84
C LEU A 413 30.28 11.86 -4.22
N HIS A 414 30.83 10.84 -4.88
CA HIS A 414 31.47 10.92 -6.19
C HIS A 414 30.61 10.20 -7.24
N LEU A 415 29.91 10.97 -8.05
CA LEU A 415 28.90 10.45 -8.97
C LEU A 415 29.50 9.69 -10.16
N GLU A 416 30.70 10.05 -10.61
CA GLU A 416 31.38 9.37 -11.73
C GLU A 416 31.77 7.91 -11.41
N LYS A 417 31.75 7.53 -10.13
CA LYS A 417 31.99 6.15 -9.68
C LYS A 417 30.76 5.27 -9.77
N ALA A 418 29.56 5.84 -9.87
CA ALA A 418 28.34 5.07 -9.86
C ALA A 418 28.20 4.23 -11.15
N PRO A 419 27.87 2.93 -11.04
CA PRO A 419 27.72 2.08 -12.22
C PRO A 419 26.47 2.48 -13.01
N LEU A 420 26.64 2.75 -14.31
CA LEU A 420 25.58 3.24 -15.20
C LEU A 420 25.13 2.14 -16.18
N LYS A 421 23.84 2.13 -16.54
CA LYS A 421 23.27 1.26 -17.59
C LYS A 421 23.77 1.67 -18.98
N TYR A 422 23.95 2.98 -19.19
CA TYR A 422 24.44 3.57 -20.44
C TYR A 422 25.12 4.91 -20.18
N ALA A 423 26.01 5.31 -21.08
CA ALA A 423 26.72 6.59 -20.99
C ALA A 423 25.81 7.80 -21.29
N GLY A 424 26.23 8.99 -20.88
CA GLY A 424 25.60 10.27 -21.24
C GLY A 424 24.56 10.82 -20.25
N LEU A 425 24.41 10.20 -19.07
CA LEU A 425 23.64 10.76 -17.96
C LEU A 425 24.31 12.05 -17.44
N GLN A 426 23.50 13.09 -17.20
CA GLN A 426 23.95 14.31 -16.53
C GLN A 426 24.16 14.05 -15.03
N PRO A 427 24.99 14.84 -14.33
CA PRO A 427 25.27 14.58 -12.91
C PRO A 427 24.01 14.57 -12.03
N TRP A 428 23.06 15.49 -12.27
CA TRP A 428 21.79 15.50 -11.55
C TRP A 428 20.95 14.25 -11.87
N GLU A 429 20.94 13.77 -13.12
CA GLU A 429 20.25 12.53 -13.50
C GLU A 429 20.81 11.31 -12.76
N ILE A 430 22.14 11.23 -12.58
CA ILE A 430 22.78 10.15 -11.81
C ILE A 430 22.37 10.22 -10.33
N LEU A 431 22.37 11.42 -9.76
CA LEU A 431 22.06 11.64 -8.35
C LEU A 431 20.60 11.29 -8.01
N LEU A 432 19.67 11.63 -8.91
CA LEU A 432 18.22 11.55 -8.68
C LEU A 432 17.55 10.31 -9.27
N SER A 433 18.26 9.55 -10.12
CA SER A 433 17.73 8.33 -10.73
C SER A 433 17.01 7.44 -9.71
N GLU A 434 15.80 7.01 -10.07
CA GLU A 434 14.98 6.07 -9.31
C GLU A 434 15.01 4.67 -9.93
N ALA A 435 16.14 4.33 -10.58
CA ALA A 435 16.41 2.97 -11.03
C ALA A 435 16.28 1.97 -9.86
N GLN A 436 15.73 0.80 -10.13
CA GLN A 436 15.29 -0.12 -9.09
C GLN A 436 16.42 -1.03 -8.59
N GLU A 437 16.10 -1.79 -7.53
CA GLU A 437 16.96 -2.80 -6.89
C GLU A 437 18.31 -2.29 -6.41
N ARG A 438 18.33 -1.10 -5.79
CA ARG A 438 19.54 -0.51 -5.22
C ARG A 438 19.38 -0.23 -3.73
N MET A 439 20.47 -0.37 -2.99
CA MET A 439 20.58 0.00 -1.58
C MET A 439 21.88 0.78 -1.32
N THR A 440 21.85 1.71 -0.36
CA THR A 440 23.04 2.43 0.13
C THR A 440 23.46 1.86 1.49
N LEU A 441 24.76 1.57 1.64
CA LEU A 441 25.38 1.10 2.88
C LEU A 441 26.36 2.14 3.44
N ALA A 442 26.41 2.25 4.76
CA ALA A 442 27.52 2.84 5.49
C ALA A 442 28.46 1.72 5.96
N VAL A 443 29.68 1.70 5.42
CA VAL A 443 30.60 0.57 5.59
C VAL A 443 31.88 1.06 6.28
N PRO A 444 32.22 0.54 7.48
CA PRO A 444 33.50 0.84 8.10
C PRO A 444 34.66 0.51 7.15
N PRO A 445 35.68 1.38 7.01
CA PRO A 445 36.77 1.17 6.05
C PRO A 445 37.49 -0.18 6.20
N GLU A 446 37.59 -0.71 7.42
CA GLU A 446 38.18 -2.01 7.75
C GLU A 446 37.36 -3.22 7.26
N HIS A 447 36.11 -3.02 6.82
CA HIS A 447 35.20 -4.08 6.39
C HIS A 447 34.93 -4.07 4.88
N VAL A 448 35.36 -3.03 4.16
CA VAL A 448 35.03 -2.85 2.74
C VAL A 448 35.55 -3.99 1.85
N ASP A 449 36.78 -4.45 2.07
CA ASP A 449 37.37 -5.52 1.25
C ASP A 449 36.61 -6.85 1.46
N ALA A 450 36.22 -7.15 2.70
CA ALA A 450 35.42 -8.32 3.02
C ALA A 450 34.02 -8.26 2.39
N LEU A 451 33.38 -7.08 2.43
CA LEU A 451 32.08 -6.84 1.82
C LEU A 451 32.14 -7.01 0.30
N LEU A 452 33.12 -6.39 -0.38
CA LEU A 452 33.28 -6.47 -1.83
C LEU A 452 33.60 -7.90 -2.29
N ALA A 453 34.43 -8.63 -1.53
CA ALA A 453 34.70 -10.04 -1.79
C ALA A 453 33.44 -10.91 -1.65
N LEU A 454 32.61 -10.65 -0.65
CA LEU A 454 31.33 -11.35 -0.46
C LEU A 454 30.35 -11.01 -1.60
N ALA A 455 30.24 -9.75 -1.99
CA ALA A 455 29.40 -9.31 -3.11
C ALA A 455 29.79 -10.00 -4.42
N ALA A 456 31.09 -10.07 -4.72
CA ALA A 456 31.61 -10.77 -5.89
C ALA A 456 31.26 -12.27 -5.87
N ARG A 457 31.38 -12.95 -4.72
CA ARG A 457 30.98 -14.37 -4.58
C ARG A 457 29.49 -14.60 -4.81
N ARG A 458 28.64 -13.64 -4.41
CA ARG A 458 27.18 -13.69 -4.62
C ARG A 458 26.73 -13.14 -5.97
N GLY A 459 27.66 -12.65 -6.79
CA GLY A 459 27.36 -12.04 -8.09
C GLY A 459 26.51 -10.78 -7.96
N VAL A 460 26.76 -9.98 -6.91
CA VAL A 460 26.11 -8.69 -6.64
C VAL A 460 27.11 -7.56 -6.96
N GLU A 461 26.68 -6.56 -7.71
CA GLU A 461 27.48 -5.36 -7.98
C GLU A 461 27.49 -4.47 -6.74
N ALA A 462 28.68 -4.08 -6.28
CA ALA A 462 28.89 -3.26 -5.09
C ALA A 462 30.00 -2.26 -5.36
N THR A 463 29.73 -0.97 -5.17
CA THR A 463 30.63 0.11 -5.59
C THR A 463 30.76 1.17 -4.50
N VAL A 464 32.00 1.51 -4.14
CA VAL A 464 32.32 2.59 -3.21
C VAL A 464 32.16 3.94 -3.92
N LEU A 465 31.19 4.74 -3.49
CA LEU A 465 30.87 6.04 -4.10
C LEU A 465 31.47 7.22 -3.34
N GLY A 466 31.95 7.04 -2.11
CA GLY A 466 32.44 8.15 -1.32
C GLY A 466 32.53 7.83 0.16
N ARG A 467 32.30 8.83 1.01
CA ARG A 467 32.34 8.68 2.46
C ARG A 467 31.36 9.60 3.18
N PHE A 468 30.88 9.15 4.33
CA PHE A 468 30.20 10.01 5.28
C PHE A 468 31.22 10.89 6.02
N THR A 469 30.85 12.14 6.27
CA THR A 469 31.73 13.16 6.88
C THR A 469 30.99 13.89 8.00
N ALA A 470 31.70 14.68 8.79
CA ALA A 470 31.13 15.59 9.79
C ALA A 470 31.21 17.06 9.33
N SER A 471 31.17 17.30 8.02
CA SER A 471 31.43 18.61 7.41
C SER A 471 30.26 19.60 7.54
N GLY A 472 29.08 19.13 7.96
CA GLY A 472 27.82 19.87 7.92
C GLY A 472 27.22 19.99 6.52
N ARG A 473 27.80 19.32 5.51
CA ARG A 473 27.43 19.50 4.10
C ARG A 473 27.05 18.20 3.39
N PHE A 474 26.04 18.31 2.54
CA PHE A 474 25.77 17.39 1.45
C PHE A 474 26.66 17.78 0.26
N HIS A 475 27.85 17.18 0.18
CA HIS A 475 28.87 17.50 -0.83
C HIS A 475 28.90 16.43 -1.92
N VAL A 476 28.60 16.83 -3.15
CA VAL A 476 28.57 15.95 -4.32
C VAL A 476 29.61 16.42 -5.34
N LEU A 477 30.38 15.48 -5.88
CA LEU A 477 31.39 15.68 -6.90
C LEU A 477 31.05 14.90 -8.17
N TYR A 478 31.51 15.44 -9.29
CA TYR A 478 31.58 14.76 -10.58
C TYR A 478 32.96 15.02 -11.19
N GLU A 479 33.71 13.96 -11.50
CA GLU A 479 35.09 14.05 -12.04
C GLU A 479 36.01 14.95 -11.19
N GLY A 480 35.85 14.87 -9.86
CA GLY A 480 36.62 15.64 -8.88
C GLY A 480 36.23 17.12 -8.76
N GLN A 481 35.23 17.61 -9.50
CA GLN A 481 34.68 18.96 -9.35
C GLN A 481 33.46 18.94 -8.43
N THR A 482 33.33 19.94 -7.55
CA THR A 482 32.12 20.10 -6.73
C THR A 482 30.95 20.50 -7.62
N VAL A 483 29.89 19.69 -7.62
CA VAL A 483 28.66 19.95 -8.39
C VAL A 483 27.47 20.30 -7.49
N ALA A 484 27.53 19.94 -6.20
CA ALA A 484 26.59 20.40 -5.18
C ALA A 484 27.26 20.53 -3.81
N ALA A 485 26.92 21.57 -3.06
CA ALA A 485 27.29 21.73 -1.66
C ALA A 485 26.19 22.47 -0.88
N ILE A 486 25.30 21.69 -0.26
CA ILE A 486 24.15 22.19 0.51
C ILE A 486 24.37 21.92 1.99
N ASP A 487 24.01 22.85 2.86
CA ASP A 487 24.00 22.59 4.30
C ASP A 487 22.98 21.51 4.65
N MET A 488 23.38 20.56 5.50
CA MET A 488 22.51 19.46 5.93
C MET A 488 21.23 19.96 6.60
N ASP A 489 21.33 21.02 7.42
CA ASP A 489 20.16 21.61 8.07
C ASP A 489 19.21 22.26 7.06
N PHE A 490 19.72 23.01 6.08
CA PHE A 490 18.86 23.62 5.06
C PHE A 490 18.21 22.58 4.15
N LEU A 491 18.96 21.55 3.74
CA LEU A 491 18.45 20.46 2.91
C LEU A 491 17.22 19.79 3.57
N HIS A 492 17.25 19.56 4.89
CA HIS A 492 16.18 18.82 5.57
C HIS A 492 15.14 19.68 6.29
N ASN A 493 15.51 20.86 6.79
CA ASN A 493 14.67 21.73 7.63
C ASN A 493 14.40 23.11 7.01
N GLY A 494 14.91 23.38 5.81
CA GLY A 494 14.72 24.68 5.13
C GLY A 494 13.36 24.88 4.46
N VAL A 495 12.54 23.83 4.34
CA VAL A 495 11.22 23.87 3.71
C VAL A 495 10.22 24.64 4.61
N PRO A 496 9.52 25.67 4.09
CA PRO A 496 8.48 26.37 4.84
C PRO A 496 7.30 25.46 5.20
N GLN A 497 6.72 25.64 6.40
CA GLN A 497 5.54 24.87 6.80
C GLN A 497 4.28 25.37 6.09
N MET A 498 3.58 24.44 5.43
CA MET A 498 2.32 24.72 4.74
C MET A 498 1.22 25.14 5.71
N ARG A 499 0.38 26.10 5.32
CA ARG A 499 -0.76 26.59 6.11
C ARG A 499 -2.04 26.37 5.31
N LEU A 500 -2.99 25.62 5.87
CA LEU A 500 -4.21 25.22 5.18
C LEU A 500 -5.47 25.52 6.01
N MET A 501 -6.61 25.65 5.32
CA MET A 501 -7.93 25.79 5.93
C MET A 501 -8.80 24.61 5.53
N ALA A 502 -9.48 24.02 6.51
CA ALA A 502 -10.36 22.88 6.34
C ALA A 502 -11.74 23.21 6.92
N THR A 503 -12.80 22.98 6.16
CA THR A 503 -14.18 23.24 6.61
C THR A 503 -15.04 22.01 6.37
N TRP A 504 -15.48 21.37 7.46
CA TRP A 504 -16.41 20.24 7.38
C TRP A 504 -17.85 20.72 7.20
N ARG A 505 -18.54 20.11 6.25
CA ARG A 505 -19.97 20.34 5.99
C ARG A 505 -20.62 18.97 5.73
N PRO A 506 -21.28 18.37 6.73
CA PRO A 506 -21.90 17.06 6.56
C PRO A 506 -22.82 17.06 5.32
N PRO A 507 -22.77 16.02 4.48
CA PRO A 507 -23.69 15.90 3.37
C PRO A 507 -25.13 15.75 3.89
N ILE A 508 -26.09 16.31 3.17
CA ILE A 508 -27.52 16.15 3.50
C ILE A 508 -28.02 14.94 2.71
N LEU A 509 -28.15 13.81 3.40
CA LEU A 509 -28.59 12.53 2.83
C LEU A 509 -29.87 12.04 3.51
N HIS A 510 -30.60 11.16 2.83
CA HIS A 510 -31.87 10.61 3.31
C HIS A 510 -31.86 9.09 3.17
N GLU A 511 -32.50 8.40 4.12
CA GLU A 511 -32.71 6.95 4.02
C GLU A 511 -33.73 6.61 2.94
N PRO A 512 -33.39 5.74 1.98
CA PRO A 512 -34.33 5.32 0.95
C PRO A 512 -35.40 4.40 1.56
N GLN A 513 -36.65 4.61 1.15
CA GLN A 513 -37.77 3.75 1.52
C GLN A 513 -37.97 2.69 0.42
N LEU A 514 -37.30 1.55 0.56
CA LEU A 514 -37.31 0.49 -0.45
C LEU A 514 -38.20 -0.68 0.00
N PRO A 515 -38.98 -1.32 -0.90
CA PRO A 515 -39.70 -2.54 -0.57
C PRO A 515 -38.72 -3.69 -0.31
N GLU A 516 -39.12 -4.67 0.49
CA GLU A 516 -38.33 -5.91 0.66
C GLU A 516 -38.15 -6.64 -0.68
N PRO A 517 -37.10 -7.45 -0.84
CA PRO A 517 -36.96 -8.33 -2.00
C PRO A 517 -38.15 -9.28 -2.13
N GLU A 518 -38.67 -9.44 -3.36
CA GLU A 518 -39.72 -10.43 -3.63
C GLU A 518 -39.20 -11.87 -3.54
N ASP A 519 -37.94 -12.08 -3.92
CA ASP A 519 -37.21 -13.35 -3.82
C ASP A 519 -35.87 -13.09 -3.12
N TYR A 520 -35.79 -13.43 -1.84
CA TYR A 520 -34.59 -13.26 -1.02
C TYR A 520 -33.43 -14.16 -1.47
N ALA A 521 -33.71 -15.36 -2.01
CA ALA A 521 -32.67 -16.28 -2.46
C ALA A 521 -32.01 -15.77 -3.74
N ALA A 522 -32.80 -15.29 -4.70
CA ALA A 522 -32.27 -14.64 -5.90
C ALA A 522 -31.53 -13.34 -5.56
N PHE A 523 -32.03 -12.56 -4.59
CA PHE A 523 -31.37 -11.34 -4.15
C PHE A 523 -30.01 -11.64 -3.48
N LEU A 524 -29.93 -12.65 -2.60
CA LEU A 524 -28.65 -13.09 -2.02
C LEU A 524 -27.66 -13.56 -3.10
N CYS A 525 -28.11 -14.31 -4.11
CA CYS A 525 -27.26 -14.67 -5.26
C CYS A 525 -26.73 -13.42 -5.98
N ALA A 526 -27.55 -12.38 -6.15
CA ALA A 526 -27.14 -11.14 -6.79
C ALA A 526 -26.11 -10.37 -5.96
N ILE A 527 -26.27 -10.32 -4.64
CA ILE A 527 -25.31 -9.73 -3.70
C ILE A 527 -23.99 -10.49 -3.72
N LEU A 528 -24.02 -11.83 -3.61
CA LEU A 528 -22.83 -12.68 -3.71
C LEU A 528 -22.09 -12.51 -5.05
N GLY A 529 -22.81 -12.19 -6.12
CA GLY A 529 -22.26 -11.92 -7.44
C GLY A 529 -21.67 -10.52 -7.63
N ARG A 530 -21.74 -9.63 -6.65
CA ARG A 530 -21.19 -8.28 -6.75
C ARG A 530 -19.67 -8.30 -6.70
N LEU A 531 -19.02 -7.42 -7.46
CA LEU A 531 -17.57 -7.43 -7.64
C LEU A 531 -16.77 -7.30 -6.33
N ASN A 532 -17.29 -6.55 -5.35
CA ASN A 532 -16.64 -6.38 -4.05
C ASN A 532 -16.79 -7.62 -3.15
N ILE A 533 -17.86 -8.40 -3.30
CA ILE A 533 -18.17 -9.59 -2.48
C ILE A 533 -17.69 -10.90 -3.12
N CYS A 534 -17.80 -11.02 -4.44
CA CYS A 534 -17.57 -12.27 -5.16
C CYS A 534 -16.16 -12.85 -4.95
N SER A 535 -15.99 -14.12 -5.28
CA SER A 535 -14.70 -14.80 -5.15
C SER A 535 -13.60 -14.12 -5.95
N LYS A 536 -12.46 -13.90 -5.30
CA LYS A 536 -11.22 -13.42 -5.94
C LYS A 536 -10.28 -14.57 -6.35
N GLU A 537 -10.72 -15.82 -6.20
CA GLU A 537 -9.94 -17.05 -6.34
C GLU A 537 -9.16 -17.17 -7.66
N ALA A 538 -9.81 -16.91 -8.79
CA ALA A 538 -9.20 -17.05 -10.13
C ALA A 538 -7.92 -16.20 -10.31
N TRP A 539 -7.81 -15.10 -9.55
CA TRP A 539 -6.69 -14.17 -9.60
C TRP A 539 -5.69 -14.44 -8.49
N VAL A 540 -6.17 -14.58 -7.25
CA VAL A 540 -5.29 -14.72 -6.08
C VAL A 540 -4.50 -16.03 -6.12
N ARG A 541 -5.08 -17.14 -6.60
CA ARG A 541 -4.36 -18.44 -6.72
C ARG A 541 -3.13 -18.43 -7.63
N GLN A 542 -2.92 -17.37 -8.40
CA GLN A 542 -1.74 -17.24 -9.25
C GLN A 542 -0.51 -16.71 -8.49
N TYR A 543 -0.71 -16.18 -7.28
CA TYR A 543 0.37 -15.82 -6.37
C TYR A 543 0.90 -17.07 -5.65
N ASP A 544 2.17 -17.05 -5.29
CA ASP A 544 2.72 -18.02 -4.34
C ASP A 544 2.28 -17.65 -2.92
N HIS A 545 1.76 -18.61 -2.18
CA HIS A 545 1.30 -18.44 -0.79
C HIS A 545 2.08 -19.30 0.22
N GLU A 546 3.09 -20.05 -0.22
CA GLU A 546 3.66 -21.17 0.55
C GLU A 546 5.18 -21.24 0.55
N VAL A 547 5.87 -20.49 -0.31
CA VAL A 547 7.32 -20.39 -0.30
C VAL A 547 7.79 -20.04 1.13
N GLN A 548 8.88 -20.68 1.56
CA GLN A 548 9.40 -20.68 2.94
C GLN A 548 8.67 -21.61 3.94
N GLY A 549 7.48 -22.14 3.63
CA GLY A 549 6.79 -23.15 4.43
C GLY A 549 6.25 -22.65 5.77
N THR A 550 5.90 -21.36 5.87
CA THR A 550 5.48 -20.70 7.12
C THR A 550 3.97 -20.48 7.25
N SER A 551 3.20 -20.65 6.18
CA SER A 551 1.76 -20.35 6.16
C SER A 551 0.94 -21.34 7.00
N VAL A 552 0.09 -20.80 7.88
CA VAL A 552 -0.84 -21.57 8.73
C VAL A 552 -2.27 -21.38 8.24
N VAL A 553 -2.70 -20.12 8.10
CA VAL A 553 -3.98 -19.77 7.48
C VAL A 553 -3.69 -19.06 6.16
N LYS A 554 -4.25 -19.60 5.08
CA LYS A 554 -4.04 -19.16 3.69
C LYS A 554 -5.21 -18.28 3.23
N PRO A 555 -5.08 -17.55 2.09
CA PRO A 555 -6.18 -16.76 1.54
C PRO A 555 -7.48 -17.54 1.28
N PHE A 556 -7.37 -18.84 1.00
CA PHE A 556 -8.51 -19.72 0.81
C PHE A 556 -8.47 -20.93 1.75
N VAL A 557 -9.62 -21.21 2.36
CA VAL A 557 -9.85 -22.24 3.39
C VAL A 557 -11.13 -23.02 3.06
N GLY A 558 -11.58 -23.89 3.97
CA GLY A 558 -12.74 -24.74 3.73
C GLY A 558 -12.43 -26.09 3.08
N ALA A 559 -13.47 -26.89 2.90
CA ALA A 559 -13.38 -28.28 2.45
C ALA A 559 -12.68 -28.44 1.09
N ALA A 560 -12.86 -27.47 0.20
CA ALA A 560 -12.23 -27.43 -1.12
C ALA A 560 -11.10 -26.37 -1.23
N ASN A 561 -10.72 -25.74 -0.12
CA ASN A 561 -9.78 -24.61 -0.07
C ASN A 561 -10.18 -23.45 -1.00
N ASP A 562 -11.46 -23.13 -1.09
CA ASP A 562 -12.04 -22.15 -2.01
C ASP A 562 -12.97 -21.14 -1.33
N GLY A 563 -13.18 -21.23 -0.01
CA GLY A 563 -13.80 -20.17 0.78
C GLY A 563 -12.78 -19.09 1.17
N PRO A 564 -13.19 -17.83 1.35
CA PRO A 564 -12.27 -16.77 1.77
C PRO A 564 -11.73 -17.01 3.19
N SER A 565 -10.65 -16.35 3.57
CA SER A 565 -10.19 -16.28 4.97
C SER A 565 -10.19 -14.83 5.43
N ASP A 566 -10.59 -14.57 6.68
CA ASP A 566 -10.62 -13.22 7.26
C ASP A 566 -9.21 -12.60 7.38
N ALA A 567 -8.21 -13.42 7.70
CA ALA A 567 -6.82 -12.98 7.86
C ALA A 567 -5.83 -14.07 7.47
N ALA A 568 -4.56 -13.68 7.27
CA ALA A 568 -3.46 -14.61 7.13
C ALA A 568 -2.77 -14.85 8.47
N VAL A 569 -2.37 -16.11 8.71
CA VAL A 569 -1.56 -16.48 9.87
C VAL A 569 -0.29 -17.17 9.38
N LEU A 570 0.86 -16.71 9.86
CA LEU A 570 2.17 -17.30 9.57
C LEU A 570 2.89 -17.72 10.84
N ARG A 571 3.66 -18.80 10.75
CA ARG A 571 4.63 -19.25 11.74
C ARG A 571 6.04 -18.80 11.29
N PRO A 572 6.55 -17.63 11.75
CA PRO A 572 7.82 -17.08 11.29
C PRO A 572 9.05 -17.88 11.75
N LEU A 573 8.91 -18.64 12.84
CA LEU A 573 9.92 -19.51 13.44
C LEU A 573 9.40 -20.95 13.39
N LEU A 574 9.99 -21.80 12.55
CA LEU A 574 9.47 -23.15 12.27
C LEU A 574 9.51 -24.10 13.48
N ASP A 575 10.32 -23.78 14.49
CA ASP A 575 10.52 -24.52 15.73
C ASP A 575 9.74 -23.95 16.93
N ALA A 576 8.87 -22.96 16.71
CA ALA A 576 8.05 -22.35 17.74
C ALA A 576 6.57 -22.23 17.33
N ASP A 577 5.67 -22.25 18.31
CA ASP A 577 4.23 -22.09 18.08
C ASP A 577 3.79 -20.63 17.98
N VAL A 578 4.67 -19.67 18.30
CA VAL A 578 4.39 -18.25 18.11
C VAL A 578 4.16 -17.94 16.64
N GLY A 579 3.11 -17.18 16.36
CA GLY A 579 2.73 -16.77 15.01
C GLY A 579 2.51 -15.28 14.89
N ILE A 580 2.28 -14.86 13.65
CA ILE A 580 1.89 -13.51 13.29
C ILE A 580 0.59 -13.55 12.49
N VAL A 581 -0.24 -12.53 12.68
CA VAL A 581 -1.51 -12.37 11.99
C VAL A 581 -1.45 -11.09 11.15
N VAL A 582 -1.87 -11.17 9.89
CA VAL A 582 -1.92 -10.05 8.96
C VAL A 582 -3.34 -9.90 8.44
N ALA A 583 -3.92 -8.73 8.65
CA ALA A 583 -5.27 -8.41 8.20
C ALA A 583 -5.36 -6.96 7.73
N ASN A 584 -6.40 -6.66 6.95
CA ASN A 584 -6.66 -5.36 6.35
C ASN A 584 -8.14 -4.98 6.54
N GLY A 585 -8.42 -3.68 6.57
CA GLY A 585 -9.77 -3.12 6.51
C GLY A 585 -9.79 -1.85 5.65
N ILE A 586 -10.85 -1.69 4.85
CA ILE A 586 -10.96 -0.63 3.84
C ILE A 586 -12.42 -0.42 3.38
N CYS A 587 -13.02 0.73 3.73
CA CYS A 587 -14.45 0.98 3.47
C CYS A 587 -14.72 2.32 2.74
N PRO A 588 -14.17 2.58 1.53
CA PRO A 588 -14.13 3.92 0.93
C PRO A 588 -15.51 4.55 0.68
N ARG A 589 -16.54 3.74 0.39
CA ARG A 589 -17.90 4.23 0.11
C ARG A 589 -18.58 4.86 1.33
N TYR A 590 -18.17 4.48 2.55
CA TYR A 590 -18.65 5.13 3.77
C TYR A 590 -18.16 6.58 3.86
N GLY A 591 -17.04 6.92 3.20
CA GLY A 591 -16.47 8.26 3.14
C GLY A 591 -17.31 9.27 2.35
N ASP A 592 -18.25 8.79 1.52
CA ASP A 592 -19.24 9.62 0.82
C ASP A 592 -20.29 10.20 1.79
N ILE A 593 -20.45 9.57 2.97
CA ILE A 593 -21.35 9.98 4.04
C ILE A 593 -20.56 10.67 5.14
N ASP A 594 -19.58 9.98 5.74
CA ASP A 594 -18.73 10.51 6.78
C ASP A 594 -17.38 9.78 6.87
N THR A 595 -16.29 10.51 6.66
CA THR A 595 -14.93 9.97 6.69
C THR A 595 -14.42 9.63 8.09
N TYR A 596 -15.05 10.14 9.15
CA TYR A 596 -14.77 9.67 10.51
C TYR A 596 -15.26 8.22 10.68
N HIS A 597 -16.51 7.94 10.28
CA HIS A 597 -17.09 6.60 10.38
C HIS A 597 -16.48 5.62 9.36
N MET A 598 -16.10 6.09 8.18
CA MET A 598 -15.29 5.31 7.22
C MET A 598 -13.99 4.80 7.85
N ALA A 599 -13.22 5.69 8.50
CA ALA A 599 -11.96 5.31 9.13
C ALA A 599 -12.17 4.42 10.36
N ALA A 600 -13.23 4.69 11.15
CA ALA A 600 -13.61 3.85 12.27
C ALA A 600 -13.90 2.39 11.83
N CYS A 601 -14.69 2.22 10.77
CA CYS A 601 -15.03 0.90 10.24
C CYS A 601 -13.81 0.19 9.64
N ALA A 602 -12.94 0.90 8.92
CA ALA A 602 -11.71 0.31 8.39
C ALA A 602 -10.76 -0.20 9.51
N VAL A 603 -10.63 0.56 10.61
CA VAL A 603 -9.86 0.11 11.79
C VAL A 603 -10.54 -1.08 12.46
N ASP A 604 -11.87 -1.02 12.64
CA ASP A 604 -12.64 -2.10 13.26
C ASP A 604 -12.55 -3.40 12.47
N GLU A 605 -12.77 -3.35 11.15
CA GLU A 605 -12.69 -4.50 10.24
C GLU A 605 -11.31 -5.18 10.30
N ALA A 606 -10.23 -4.39 10.21
CA ALA A 606 -8.88 -4.94 10.28
C ALA A 606 -8.61 -5.65 11.62
N VAL A 607 -9.05 -5.06 12.74
CA VAL A 607 -8.94 -5.68 14.07
C VAL A 607 -9.82 -6.91 14.16
N ARG A 608 -11.06 -6.82 13.67
CA ARG A 608 -12.06 -7.89 13.71
C ARG A 608 -11.57 -9.13 12.98
N ASN A 609 -10.94 -8.95 11.82
CA ASN A 609 -10.31 -10.03 11.05
C ASN A 609 -9.15 -10.70 11.82
N VAL A 610 -8.37 -9.94 12.60
CA VAL A 610 -7.37 -10.53 13.52
C VAL A 610 -8.04 -11.37 14.61
N ILE A 611 -9.15 -10.89 15.19
CA ILE A 611 -9.88 -11.63 16.23
C ILE A 611 -10.53 -12.90 15.67
N ALA A 612 -11.07 -12.85 14.45
CA ALA A 612 -11.74 -13.97 13.79
C ALA A 612 -10.86 -15.22 13.68
N VAL A 613 -9.55 -15.03 13.45
CA VAL A 613 -8.59 -16.15 13.37
C VAL A 613 -7.94 -16.52 14.72
N GLY A 614 -8.38 -15.92 15.83
CA GLY A 614 -7.88 -16.22 17.18
C GLY A 614 -6.77 -15.29 17.69
N GLY A 615 -6.52 -14.16 17.01
CA GLY A 615 -5.72 -13.08 17.55
C GLY A 615 -6.39 -12.41 18.75
N ARG A 616 -5.66 -11.53 19.45
CA ARG A 616 -6.15 -10.82 20.64
C ARG A 616 -5.68 -9.38 20.68
N LEU A 617 -6.49 -8.51 21.27
CA LEU A 617 -6.09 -7.13 21.56
C LEU A 617 -4.83 -7.06 22.44
N GLY A 618 -4.12 -5.94 22.38
CA GLY A 618 -2.93 -5.66 23.19
C GLY A 618 -1.59 -6.14 22.62
N ARG A 619 -1.60 -6.94 21.53
CA ARG A 619 -0.42 -7.25 20.70
C ARG A 619 -0.73 -7.17 19.21
N ILE A 620 -1.40 -6.08 18.83
CA ILE A 620 -1.69 -5.74 17.44
C ILE A 620 -1.09 -4.36 17.20
N ALA A 621 -0.37 -4.20 16.10
CA ALA A 621 0.11 -2.91 15.60
C ALA A 621 -0.64 -2.55 14.32
N GLY A 622 -0.91 -1.26 14.12
CA GLY A 622 -1.58 -0.72 12.95
C GLY A 622 -0.63 -0.09 11.94
N LEU A 623 -1.05 -0.04 10.69
CA LEU A 623 -0.45 0.77 9.65
C LEU A 623 -1.51 1.58 8.91
N ASP A 624 -1.33 2.90 8.85
CA ASP A 624 -2.26 3.85 8.26
C ASP A 624 -1.82 4.28 6.85
N ASN A 625 -2.57 3.89 5.81
CA ASN A 625 -2.26 4.22 4.42
C ASN A 625 -3.38 5.07 3.80
N PHE A 626 -3.14 6.37 3.68
CA PHE A 626 -4.11 7.33 3.15
C PHE A 626 -3.93 7.54 1.65
N CYS A 627 -5.00 7.34 0.89
CA CYS A 627 -5.09 7.76 -0.51
C CYS A 627 -6.19 8.80 -0.64
N TRP A 628 -5.80 10.05 -0.93
CA TRP A 628 -6.73 11.18 -0.92
C TRP A 628 -6.73 11.96 -2.24
N PRO A 629 -7.90 12.48 -2.68
CA PRO A 629 -7.96 13.55 -3.67
C PRO A 629 -7.20 14.80 -3.18
N ASP A 630 -6.78 15.67 -4.10
CA ASP A 630 -6.02 16.88 -3.81
C ASP A 630 -6.75 17.76 -2.77
N PRO A 631 -6.21 17.88 -1.54
CA PRO A 631 -6.80 18.70 -0.49
C PRO A 631 -6.24 20.13 -0.46
N VAL A 632 -5.43 20.52 -1.45
CA VAL A 632 -4.80 21.84 -1.51
C VAL A 632 -5.63 22.82 -2.34
N PRO A 633 -6.02 23.99 -1.79
CA PRO A 633 -6.80 24.98 -2.52
C PRO A 633 -6.08 25.55 -3.75
N SER A 634 -6.80 25.62 -4.87
CA SER A 634 -6.37 26.31 -6.07
C SER A 634 -7.59 26.77 -6.89
N PRO A 635 -7.43 27.70 -7.86
CA PRO A 635 -8.53 28.11 -8.73
C PRO A 635 -9.21 26.95 -9.47
N THR A 636 -8.48 25.85 -9.69
CA THR A 636 -8.96 24.65 -10.37
C THR A 636 -9.41 23.55 -9.39
N ASN A 637 -9.26 23.76 -8.07
CA ASN A 637 -9.66 22.80 -7.02
C ASN A 637 -10.51 23.49 -5.93
N PRO A 638 -11.73 23.94 -6.26
CA PRO A 638 -12.57 24.73 -5.34
C PRO A 638 -13.11 23.92 -4.15
N ASP A 639 -13.10 22.58 -4.23
CA ASP A 639 -13.57 21.66 -3.20
C ASP A 639 -12.46 21.17 -2.23
N ALA A 640 -11.24 21.70 -2.37
CA ALA A 640 -10.08 21.32 -1.58
C ALA A 640 -10.27 21.42 -0.06
N GLU A 641 -10.89 22.50 0.43
CA GLU A 641 -11.11 22.69 1.87
C GLU A 641 -12.01 21.62 2.49
N TYR A 642 -12.97 21.12 1.71
CA TYR A 642 -13.85 20.03 2.14
C TYR A 642 -13.11 18.69 2.11
N LYS A 643 -12.32 18.43 1.07
CA LYS A 643 -11.44 17.25 1.00
C LYS A 643 -10.43 17.20 2.15
N LEU A 644 -9.86 18.35 2.51
CA LEU A 644 -8.97 18.46 3.67
C LEU A 644 -9.73 18.22 4.99
N ALA A 645 -10.97 18.71 5.10
CA ALA A 645 -11.81 18.43 6.27
C ALA A 645 -12.14 16.94 6.40
N GLN A 646 -12.40 16.26 5.29
CA GLN A 646 -12.54 14.80 5.26
C GLN A 646 -11.25 14.12 5.80
N LEU A 647 -10.07 14.59 5.37
CA LEU A 647 -8.80 14.03 5.84
C LEU A 647 -8.59 14.23 7.35
N VAL A 648 -8.95 15.40 7.87
CA VAL A 648 -8.93 15.70 9.31
C VAL A 648 -9.84 14.72 10.07
N ARG A 649 -11.06 14.50 9.60
CA ARG A 649 -12.03 13.58 10.24
C ARG A 649 -11.54 12.14 10.28
N ALA A 650 -10.98 11.64 9.18
CA ALA A 650 -10.40 10.30 9.14
C ALA A 650 -9.25 10.14 10.15
N ASN A 651 -8.39 11.16 10.30
CA ASN A 651 -7.32 11.16 11.29
C ASN A 651 -7.83 11.25 12.74
N GLN A 652 -8.92 11.99 12.99
CA GLN A 652 -9.57 12.02 14.31
C GLN A 652 -10.10 10.63 14.71
N ALA A 653 -10.79 9.95 13.79
CA ALA A 653 -11.24 8.58 14.02
C ALA A 653 -10.06 7.63 14.27
N LEU A 654 -9.01 7.71 13.44
CA LEU A 654 -7.80 6.91 13.64
C LEU A 654 -7.26 7.06 15.06
N TYR A 655 -7.13 8.29 15.56
CA TYR A 655 -6.69 8.56 16.94
C TYR A 655 -7.62 7.94 17.99
N ASP A 656 -8.93 8.13 17.86
CA ASP A 656 -9.92 7.67 18.84
C ASP A 656 -9.97 6.13 18.91
N TYR A 657 -10.05 5.45 17.77
CA TYR A 657 -10.19 3.98 17.71
C TYR A 657 -8.87 3.26 17.98
N CYS A 658 -7.73 3.80 17.54
CA CYS A 658 -6.43 3.25 17.91
C CYS A 658 -6.24 3.28 19.44
N ARG A 659 -6.64 4.37 20.09
CA ARG A 659 -6.60 4.47 21.56
C ARG A 659 -7.59 3.52 22.24
N ALA A 660 -8.78 3.36 21.68
CA ALA A 660 -9.81 2.49 22.24
C ALA A 660 -9.41 1.01 22.23
N TYR A 661 -8.68 0.57 21.20
CA TYR A 661 -8.21 -0.80 21.03
C TYR A 661 -6.77 -1.07 21.50
N ASP A 662 -6.08 -0.07 22.08
CA ASP A 662 -4.65 -0.15 22.42
C ASP A 662 -3.78 -0.60 21.22
N LEU A 663 -4.05 0.03 20.08
CA LEU A 663 -3.53 -0.32 18.75
C LEU A 663 -2.59 0.79 18.24
N PRO A 664 -1.29 0.74 18.56
CA PRO A 664 -0.33 1.75 18.10
C PRO A 664 -0.10 1.62 16.59
N CYS A 665 -0.08 2.75 15.88
CA CYS A 665 0.40 2.79 14.50
C CYS A 665 1.92 2.76 14.51
N ILE A 666 2.55 1.80 13.83
CA ILE A 666 4.01 1.65 13.83
C ILE A 666 4.66 2.21 12.56
N SER A 667 3.88 2.33 11.50
CA SER A 667 4.27 2.80 10.18
C SER A 667 3.01 3.22 9.41
N GLY A 668 3.18 3.99 8.34
CA GLY A 668 2.08 4.36 7.45
C GLY A 668 2.61 4.98 6.17
N LYS A 669 1.70 5.43 5.32
CA LYS A 669 2.02 6.22 4.12
C LYS A 669 0.84 7.11 3.77
N ASP A 670 1.14 8.21 3.08
CA ASP A 670 0.12 9.02 2.44
C ASP A 670 0.44 9.26 0.96
N SER A 671 -0.62 9.14 0.15
CA SER A 671 -0.66 9.42 -1.27
C SER A 671 -1.73 10.49 -1.48
N MET A 672 -1.28 11.71 -1.75
CA MET A 672 -2.15 12.85 -2.03
C MET A 672 -2.31 13.06 -3.54
N LYS A 673 -3.31 13.85 -3.93
CA LYS A 673 -3.57 14.24 -5.33
C LYS A 673 -3.91 13.06 -6.23
N ASN A 674 -4.75 12.16 -5.73
CA ASN A 674 -5.32 11.08 -6.52
C ASN A 674 -6.52 11.59 -7.37
N ASP A 675 -6.21 12.52 -8.27
CA ASP A 675 -7.13 13.08 -9.25
C ASP A 675 -6.60 12.87 -10.67
N TYR A 676 -7.51 12.56 -11.59
CA TYR A 676 -7.27 12.62 -13.03
C TYR A 676 -7.83 13.93 -13.57
N ARG A 677 -7.07 14.63 -14.43
CA ARG A 677 -7.53 15.86 -15.06
C ARG A 677 -7.00 16.05 -16.48
N VAL A 678 -7.90 15.95 -17.46
CA VAL A 678 -7.59 16.27 -18.87
C VAL A 678 -8.74 17.07 -19.46
N GLY A 679 -8.44 18.28 -19.95
CA GLY A 679 -9.47 19.23 -20.37
C GLY A 679 -10.41 19.59 -19.22
N GLU A 680 -11.72 19.50 -19.45
CA GLU A 680 -12.76 19.72 -18.43
C GLU A 680 -13.08 18.47 -17.59
N ALA A 681 -12.57 17.29 -17.98
CA ALA A 681 -12.83 16.05 -17.25
C ALA A 681 -11.97 15.97 -15.98
N LYS A 682 -12.63 15.91 -14.82
CA LYS A 682 -12.01 15.63 -13.50
C LYS A 682 -12.62 14.37 -12.92
N ILE A 683 -11.78 13.42 -12.51
CA ILE A 683 -12.20 12.23 -11.76
C ILE A 683 -11.35 12.20 -10.49
N SER A 684 -12.00 12.28 -9.34
CA SER A 684 -11.37 12.13 -8.02
C SER A 684 -11.71 10.75 -7.46
N ILE A 685 -10.72 10.07 -6.88
CA ILE A 685 -11.00 8.84 -6.13
C ILE A 685 -11.93 9.14 -4.93
N PRO A 686 -12.68 8.16 -4.39
CA PRO A 686 -13.21 8.30 -3.05
C PRO A 686 -12.05 8.47 -2.04
N PRO A 687 -12.18 9.35 -1.03
CA PRO A 687 -11.28 9.34 0.10
C PRO A 687 -11.12 7.93 0.67
N THR A 688 -9.89 7.43 0.75
CA THR A 688 -9.62 6.03 1.06
C THR A 688 -8.55 5.93 2.15
N LEU A 689 -8.85 5.19 3.21
CA LEU A 689 -7.89 4.73 4.21
C LEU A 689 -7.84 3.21 4.14
N LEU A 690 -6.67 2.67 3.79
CA LEU A 690 -6.35 1.27 4.08
C LEU A 690 -5.73 1.22 5.47
N PHE A 691 -6.34 0.45 6.37
CA PHE A 691 -5.76 0.17 7.67
C PHE A 691 -5.31 -1.30 7.73
N SER A 692 -4.00 -1.50 7.79
CA SER A 692 -3.40 -2.84 7.87
C SER A 692 -2.99 -3.14 9.31
N THR A 693 -3.00 -4.40 9.71
CA THR A 693 -2.60 -4.83 11.05
C THR A 693 -1.53 -5.91 11.03
N LEU A 694 -0.68 -5.86 12.04
CA LEU A 694 0.27 -6.93 12.38
C LEU A 694 0.02 -7.36 13.82
N GLY A 695 -0.59 -8.53 13.99
CA GLY A 695 -0.84 -9.18 15.28
C GLY A 695 0.21 -10.22 15.62
N VAL A 696 0.42 -10.49 16.92
CA VAL A 696 1.18 -11.65 17.41
C VAL A 696 0.23 -12.61 18.12
N ILE A 697 0.28 -13.89 17.75
CA ILE A 697 -0.43 -14.97 18.44
C ILE A 697 0.59 -15.89 19.12
N ASP A 698 0.26 -16.35 20.33
CA ASP A 698 1.19 -17.16 21.13
C ASP A 698 1.28 -18.61 20.65
N ASP A 699 0.22 -19.12 20.04
CA ASP A 699 0.09 -20.53 19.62
C ASP A 699 -0.76 -20.66 18.35
N VAL A 700 -0.10 -20.90 17.22
CA VAL A 700 -0.75 -21.08 15.91
C VAL A 700 -1.56 -22.37 15.80
N THR A 701 -1.45 -23.32 16.74
CA THR A 701 -2.23 -24.57 16.69
C THR A 701 -3.70 -24.38 17.09
N LYS A 702 -4.04 -23.19 17.60
CA LYS A 702 -5.38 -22.84 18.11
C LYS A 702 -6.15 -21.87 17.23
N VAL A 703 -5.58 -21.50 16.08
CA VAL A 703 -6.27 -20.61 15.14
C VAL A 703 -7.48 -21.33 14.56
N VAL A 704 -8.50 -20.54 14.24
CA VAL A 704 -9.71 -21.01 13.58
C VAL A 704 -9.86 -20.29 12.24
N THR A 705 -10.68 -20.86 11.36
CA THR A 705 -11.01 -20.29 10.05
C THR A 705 -12.53 -20.18 9.92
N MET A 706 -13.01 -19.43 8.94
CA MET A 706 -14.44 -19.13 8.80
C MET A 706 -15.33 -20.33 8.49
N ASP A 707 -14.83 -21.35 7.80
CA ASP A 707 -15.64 -22.45 7.25
C ASP A 707 -16.27 -23.32 8.33
N ALA A 708 -17.56 -23.65 8.17
CA ALA A 708 -18.24 -24.58 9.05
C ALA A 708 -17.54 -25.95 9.06
N LYS A 709 -17.28 -26.49 10.25
CA LYS A 709 -16.47 -27.71 10.42
C LYS A 709 -17.29 -28.98 10.42
N GLN A 710 -18.49 -28.95 11.02
CA GLN A 710 -19.29 -30.16 11.18
C GLN A 710 -20.80 -29.87 11.20
N SER A 711 -21.58 -30.81 10.66
CA SER A 711 -23.02 -30.86 10.88
C SER A 711 -23.36 -31.02 12.37
N GLY A 712 -24.42 -30.34 12.80
CA GLY A 712 -24.86 -30.31 14.19
C GLY A 712 -24.25 -29.18 15.03
N ASP A 713 -23.22 -28.49 14.54
CA ASP A 713 -22.67 -27.31 15.22
C ASP A 713 -23.73 -26.22 15.36
N VAL A 714 -23.77 -25.58 16.53
CA VAL A 714 -24.69 -24.48 16.81
C VAL A 714 -24.12 -23.22 16.19
N VAL A 715 -24.96 -22.49 15.46
CA VAL A 715 -24.60 -21.23 14.81
C VAL A 715 -24.97 -20.07 15.73
N TYR A 716 -23.97 -19.26 16.07
CA TYR A 716 -24.11 -18.06 16.87
C TYR A 716 -23.87 -16.80 16.02
N VAL A 717 -24.63 -15.75 16.32
CA VAL A 717 -24.36 -14.40 15.82
C VAL A 717 -23.97 -13.52 17.00
N LEU A 718 -22.81 -12.88 16.88
CA LEU A 718 -22.24 -11.97 17.86
C LEU A 718 -22.34 -10.53 17.35
N GLY A 719 -22.54 -9.58 18.25
CA GLY A 719 -22.76 -8.17 17.94
C GLY A 719 -24.21 -7.86 17.52
N VAL A 720 -24.53 -6.58 17.36
CA VAL A 720 -25.91 -6.09 17.17
C VAL A 720 -26.10 -5.58 15.74
N THR A 721 -27.12 -6.08 15.04
CA THR A 721 -27.54 -5.50 13.76
C THR A 721 -28.36 -4.22 13.97
N LYS A 722 -28.07 -3.17 13.21
CA LYS A 722 -28.78 -1.89 13.22
C LYS A 722 -29.28 -1.54 11.82
N ALA A 723 -30.09 -0.49 11.69
CA ALA A 723 -30.47 0.08 10.38
C ALA A 723 -29.34 0.92 9.76
N GLU A 724 -28.15 0.33 9.62
CA GLU A 724 -26.93 0.98 9.12
C GLU A 724 -26.59 0.39 7.75
N LEU A 725 -27.13 1.01 6.70
CA LEU A 725 -26.99 0.56 5.29
C LEU A 725 -26.38 1.64 4.39
N GLY A 726 -26.08 2.82 4.93
CA GLY A 726 -25.44 3.90 4.20
C GLY A 726 -24.10 3.46 3.62
N GLY A 727 -23.95 3.52 2.30
CA GLY A 727 -22.75 3.09 1.59
C GLY A 727 -22.64 1.57 1.37
N SER A 728 -23.65 0.78 1.75
CA SER A 728 -23.62 -0.69 1.62
C SER A 728 -23.71 -1.20 0.19
N GLU A 729 -23.30 -2.46 -0.01
CA GLU A 729 -23.50 -3.19 -1.27
C GLU A 729 -24.99 -3.44 -1.55
N TYR A 730 -25.82 -3.56 -0.51
CA TYR A 730 -27.28 -3.66 -0.62
C TYR A 730 -27.91 -2.42 -1.25
N TYR A 731 -27.58 -1.23 -0.73
CA TYR A 731 -28.09 0.01 -1.32
C TYR A 731 -27.50 0.29 -2.69
N ASP A 732 -26.23 -0.04 -2.92
CA ASP A 732 -25.61 0.13 -4.25
C ASP A 732 -26.31 -0.68 -5.33
N LEU A 733 -26.60 -1.96 -5.05
CA LEU A 733 -27.30 -2.84 -5.98
C LEU A 733 -28.67 -2.28 -6.38
N ARG A 734 -29.28 -1.48 -5.51
CA ARG A 734 -30.58 -0.84 -5.72
C ARG A 734 -30.46 0.62 -6.19
N GLY A 735 -29.25 1.10 -6.47
CA GLY A 735 -28.99 2.44 -7.01
C GLY A 735 -29.08 3.57 -5.99
N HIS A 736 -28.82 3.29 -4.71
CA HIS A 736 -28.90 4.24 -3.61
C HIS A 736 -27.61 4.31 -2.79
N LEU A 737 -27.37 5.45 -2.13
CA LEU A 737 -26.30 5.62 -1.15
C LEU A 737 -26.78 5.41 0.29
N GLY A 738 -27.93 6.00 0.67
CA GLY A 738 -28.35 6.08 2.08
C GLY A 738 -27.58 7.15 2.88
N GLY A 739 -27.99 7.41 4.12
CA GLY A 739 -27.34 8.39 5.01
C GLY A 739 -26.84 7.82 6.35
N SER A 740 -27.23 6.60 6.70
CA SER A 740 -26.96 5.92 7.97
C SER A 740 -25.76 5.01 7.79
N VAL A 741 -24.58 5.61 7.76
CA VAL A 741 -23.29 4.90 7.71
C VAL A 741 -23.13 4.00 8.95
N PRO A 742 -22.42 2.85 8.86
CA PRO A 742 -22.14 2.02 10.03
C PRO A 742 -21.33 2.72 11.12
N HIS A 743 -21.72 2.52 12.37
CA HIS A 743 -21.08 3.14 13.55
C HIS A 743 -20.49 2.08 14.48
N VAL A 744 -19.18 2.19 14.73
CA VAL A 744 -18.45 1.33 15.67
C VAL A 744 -18.64 1.83 17.11
N ASP A 745 -19.20 0.99 17.99
CA ASP A 745 -19.13 1.22 19.44
C ASP A 745 -17.87 0.53 19.99
N ALA A 746 -16.76 1.26 20.03
CA ALA A 746 -15.46 0.68 20.40
C ALA A 746 -15.45 0.05 21.80
N ALA A 747 -16.23 0.57 22.74
CA ALA A 747 -16.28 0.03 24.10
C ALA A 747 -17.03 -1.31 24.14
N ALA A 748 -18.14 -1.42 23.40
CA ALA A 748 -18.87 -2.68 23.25
C ALA A 748 -18.05 -3.71 22.45
N ALA A 749 -17.47 -3.29 21.33
CA ALA A 749 -16.62 -4.11 20.47
C ALA A 749 -15.43 -4.67 21.23
N ARG A 750 -14.71 -3.85 22.01
CA ARG A 750 -13.59 -4.31 22.84
C ARG A 750 -13.96 -5.46 23.78
N ARG A 751 -15.07 -5.33 24.51
CA ARG A 751 -15.53 -6.40 25.44
C ARG A 751 -15.86 -7.69 24.69
N LEU A 752 -16.48 -7.56 23.52
CA LEU A 752 -16.80 -8.70 22.66
C LEU A 752 -15.53 -9.37 22.13
N TYR A 753 -14.58 -8.59 21.62
CA TYR A 753 -13.32 -9.08 21.06
C TYR A 753 -12.46 -9.77 22.12
N GLU A 754 -12.36 -9.20 23.32
CA GLU A 754 -11.65 -9.82 24.45
C GLU A 754 -12.27 -11.18 24.84
N ALA A 755 -13.61 -11.25 24.93
CA ALA A 755 -14.30 -12.50 25.25
C ALA A 755 -14.14 -13.56 24.14
N LEU A 756 -14.31 -13.17 22.87
CA LEU A 756 -14.19 -14.07 21.73
C LEU A 756 -12.77 -14.62 21.59
N SER A 757 -11.75 -13.76 21.73
CA SER A 757 -10.34 -14.18 21.73
C SER A 757 -10.07 -15.24 22.80
N VAL A 758 -10.60 -15.06 24.01
CA VAL A 758 -10.45 -16.02 25.11
C VAL A 758 -11.18 -17.34 24.80
N ALA A 759 -12.37 -17.28 24.20
CA ALA A 759 -13.12 -18.48 23.82
C ALA A 759 -12.38 -19.30 22.74
N ILE A 760 -11.83 -18.64 21.72
CA ILE A 760 -11.02 -19.28 20.68
C ILE A 760 -9.75 -19.90 21.29
N ALA A 761 -9.02 -19.16 22.14
CA ALA A 761 -7.80 -19.67 22.78
C ALA A 761 -8.03 -20.87 23.73
N ARG A 762 -9.27 -21.04 24.20
CA ARG A 762 -9.72 -22.19 25.01
C ARG A 762 -10.21 -23.36 24.16
N GLY A 763 -10.26 -23.24 22.84
CA GLY A 763 -10.76 -24.27 21.92
C GLY A 763 -12.28 -24.46 21.97
N LEU A 764 -13.03 -23.42 22.35
CA LEU A 764 -14.50 -23.50 22.43
C LEU A 764 -15.19 -23.26 21.09
N VAL A 765 -14.50 -22.58 20.17
CA VAL A 765 -15.03 -22.14 18.87
C VAL A 765 -14.54 -23.09 17.78
N ALA A 766 -15.45 -23.56 16.92
CA ALA A 766 -15.12 -24.43 15.79
C ALA A 766 -14.77 -23.61 14.53
N SER A 767 -15.55 -22.56 14.24
CA SER A 767 -15.28 -21.61 13.15
C SER A 767 -15.70 -20.20 13.55
N CYS A 768 -15.08 -19.19 12.95
CA CYS A 768 -15.42 -17.78 13.16
C CYS A 768 -15.18 -16.97 11.88
N HIS A 769 -16.16 -16.15 11.53
CA HIS A 769 -16.13 -15.27 10.35
C HIS A 769 -16.66 -13.89 10.72
N ASP A 770 -16.05 -12.83 10.20
CA ASP A 770 -16.53 -11.47 10.37
C ASP A 770 -17.79 -11.17 9.53
N CYS A 771 -18.55 -10.14 9.89
CA CYS A 771 -19.64 -9.62 9.05
C CYS A 771 -19.25 -8.27 8.45
N SER A 772 -18.85 -8.27 7.19
CA SER A 772 -18.36 -7.11 6.44
C SER A 772 -19.30 -6.78 5.26
N ASP A 773 -18.78 -6.70 4.03
CA ASP A 773 -19.52 -6.31 2.83
C ASP A 773 -20.71 -7.24 2.57
N GLY A 774 -21.90 -6.67 2.33
CA GLY A 774 -23.12 -7.44 2.11
C GLY A 774 -23.77 -8.04 3.37
N GLY A 775 -23.13 -7.92 4.54
CA GLY A 775 -23.72 -8.19 5.85
C GLY A 775 -23.88 -9.66 6.22
N LEU A 776 -24.77 -9.92 7.18
CA LEU A 776 -24.96 -11.22 7.82
C LEU A 776 -25.30 -12.36 6.83
N GLY A 777 -26.14 -12.08 5.84
CA GLY A 777 -26.58 -13.08 4.87
C GLY A 777 -25.42 -13.62 4.04
N VAL A 778 -24.45 -12.77 3.68
CA VAL A 778 -23.23 -13.15 2.97
C VAL A 778 -22.33 -13.97 3.88
N ALA A 779 -22.01 -13.48 5.08
CA ALA A 779 -21.15 -14.18 6.02
C ALA A 779 -21.65 -15.60 6.37
N LEU A 780 -22.96 -15.76 6.60
CA LEU A 780 -23.57 -17.07 6.84
C LEU A 780 -23.49 -17.99 5.61
N ALA A 781 -23.71 -17.45 4.40
CA ALA A 781 -23.62 -18.21 3.16
C ALA A 781 -22.19 -18.67 2.89
N GLU A 782 -21.20 -17.77 3.01
CA GLU A 782 -19.77 -18.07 2.88
C GLU A 782 -19.35 -19.16 3.86
N THR A 783 -19.72 -19.00 5.15
CA THR A 783 -19.49 -20.01 6.20
C THR A 783 -20.01 -21.39 5.81
N ALA A 784 -21.22 -21.46 5.27
CA ALA A 784 -21.86 -22.72 4.88
C ALA A 784 -21.18 -23.36 3.66
N PHE A 785 -21.07 -22.65 2.53
CA PHE A 785 -20.58 -23.24 1.29
C PHE A 785 -19.06 -23.46 1.23
N ALA A 786 -18.29 -22.77 2.07
CA ALA A 786 -16.86 -23.06 2.24
C ALA A 786 -16.65 -24.35 3.04
N GLY A 787 -17.52 -24.61 4.02
CA GLY A 787 -17.54 -25.85 4.78
C GLY A 787 -18.10 -27.06 4.02
N ASP A 788 -18.69 -26.84 2.83
CA ASP A 788 -19.47 -27.85 2.09
C ASP A 788 -20.64 -28.42 2.92
N LEU A 789 -21.28 -27.53 3.70
CA LEU A 789 -22.35 -27.87 4.63
C LEU A 789 -23.54 -26.92 4.47
N GLY A 790 -24.74 -27.40 4.77
CA GLY A 790 -25.94 -26.57 4.84
C GLY A 790 -26.02 -25.79 6.16
N MET A 791 -26.97 -24.87 6.26
CA MET A 791 -27.20 -24.09 7.48
C MET A 791 -28.68 -23.71 7.60
N GLU A 792 -29.25 -23.86 8.79
CA GLU A 792 -30.61 -23.42 9.12
C GLU A 792 -30.51 -22.28 10.14
N VAL A 793 -31.05 -21.10 9.80
CA VAL A 793 -30.91 -19.87 10.60
C VAL A 793 -32.28 -19.21 10.83
N ASP A 794 -32.53 -18.79 12.07
CA ASP A 794 -33.74 -18.08 12.49
C ASP A 794 -33.45 -16.61 12.83
N LEU A 795 -33.94 -15.70 11.98
CA LEU A 795 -33.73 -14.26 12.15
C LEU A 795 -34.40 -13.69 13.40
N ARG A 796 -35.36 -14.39 14.01
CA ARG A 796 -35.99 -13.95 15.26
C ARG A 796 -34.99 -13.88 16.41
N ALA A 797 -33.97 -14.75 16.40
CA ALA A 797 -32.95 -14.84 17.44
C ALA A 797 -31.78 -13.87 17.24
N VAL A 798 -31.58 -13.34 16.03
CA VAL A 798 -30.45 -12.45 15.71
C VAL A 798 -30.46 -11.20 16.62
N PRO A 799 -29.36 -10.89 17.33
CA PRO A 799 -29.27 -9.69 18.15
C PRO A 799 -29.39 -8.44 17.26
N ARG A 800 -30.33 -7.55 17.59
CA ARG A 800 -30.67 -6.39 16.77
C ARG A 800 -31.11 -5.20 17.61
N ALA A 801 -30.87 -4.00 17.09
CA ALA A 801 -31.46 -2.76 17.58
C ALA A 801 -32.84 -2.57 16.93
N ASP A 802 -33.83 -2.08 17.68
CA ASP A 802 -35.17 -1.77 17.20
C ASP A 802 -35.90 -2.93 16.46
N ASP A 803 -37.03 -2.62 15.85
CA ASP A 803 -37.83 -3.55 15.04
C ASP A 803 -37.38 -3.52 13.57
N LEU A 804 -36.29 -4.22 13.23
CA LEU A 804 -35.76 -4.27 11.85
C LEU A 804 -36.48 -5.29 10.97
N ARG A 805 -36.71 -4.92 9.70
CA ARG A 805 -37.17 -5.87 8.67
C ARG A 805 -36.12 -6.94 8.37
N ASP A 806 -36.57 -8.04 7.78
CA ASP A 806 -35.72 -9.20 7.49
C ASP A 806 -34.58 -8.86 6.49
N ASP A 807 -34.82 -8.00 5.50
CA ASP A 807 -33.79 -7.53 4.57
C ASP A 807 -32.71 -6.69 5.25
N LEU A 808 -33.08 -5.81 6.19
CA LEU A 808 -32.09 -5.03 6.94
C LEU A 808 -31.28 -5.92 7.88
N LEU A 809 -31.90 -6.97 8.47
CA LEU A 809 -31.18 -7.92 9.31
C LEU A 809 -30.13 -8.72 8.55
N LEU A 810 -30.45 -9.10 7.32
CA LEU A 810 -29.56 -9.87 6.46
C LEU A 810 -28.45 -9.01 5.85
N PHE A 811 -28.75 -7.80 5.41
CA PHE A 811 -27.85 -7.06 4.52
C PHE A 811 -27.27 -5.77 5.12
N SER A 812 -27.60 -5.39 6.36
CA SER A 812 -26.87 -4.31 7.04
C SER A 812 -25.44 -4.72 7.36
N GLU A 813 -24.52 -3.83 7.02
CA GLU A 813 -23.07 -3.93 7.25
C GLU A 813 -22.68 -3.34 8.61
N SER A 814 -23.54 -3.52 9.61
CA SER A 814 -23.28 -3.07 10.99
C SER A 814 -21.95 -3.65 11.49
N ALA A 815 -21.07 -2.78 12.00
CA ALA A 815 -19.72 -3.15 12.42
C ALA A 815 -19.67 -4.01 13.69
N SER A 816 -18.50 -4.58 14.00
CA SER A 816 -18.23 -5.37 15.21
C SER A 816 -19.10 -6.62 15.41
N ARG A 817 -19.42 -7.30 14.31
CA ARG A 817 -20.24 -8.53 14.27
C ARG A 817 -19.50 -9.74 13.71
N PHE A 818 -19.87 -10.93 14.19
CA PHE A 818 -19.32 -12.22 13.74
C PHE A 818 -20.40 -13.29 13.59
N VAL A 819 -20.13 -14.25 12.72
CA VAL A 819 -20.74 -15.58 12.70
C VAL A 819 -19.77 -16.56 13.37
N VAL A 820 -20.26 -17.36 14.30
CA VAL A 820 -19.45 -18.33 15.04
C VAL A 820 -20.15 -19.69 15.04
N THR A 821 -19.43 -20.77 14.80
CA THR A 821 -19.94 -22.13 15.00
C THR A 821 -19.30 -22.78 16.22
N VAL A 822 -20.10 -23.52 16.97
CA VAL A 822 -19.69 -24.15 18.24
C VAL A 822 -20.22 -25.57 18.29
N HIS A 823 -19.35 -26.53 18.60
CA HIS A 823 -19.76 -27.91 18.84
C HIS A 823 -20.75 -27.98 20.03
N PRO A 824 -21.83 -28.77 19.97
CA PRO A 824 -22.84 -28.83 21.04
C PRO A 824 -22.27 -29.12 22.44
N ASP A 825 -21.21 -29.92 22.54
CA ASP A 825 -20.56 -30.23 23.82
C ASP A 825 -19.81 -29.03 24.44
N GLN A 826 -19.46 -28.03 23.63
CA GLN A 826 -18.81 -26.78 24.06
C GLN A 826 -19.81 -25.64 24.29
N GLU A 827 -21.07 -25.79 23.86
CA GLU A 827 -22.12 -24.78 23.92
C GLU A 827 -22.24 -24.13 25.32
N PRO A 828 -22.35 -24.89 26.43
CA PRO A 828 -22.50 -24.27 27.75
C PRO A 828 -21.29 -23.45 28.18
N ALA A 829 -20.08 -23.88 27.79
CA ALA A 829 -18.84 -23.17 28.12
C ALA A 829 -18.65 -21.91 27.27
N PHE A 830 -19.08 -21.96 26.01
CA PHE A 830 -19.09 -20.81 25.12
C PHE A 830 -20.09 -19.75 25.57
N GLU A 831 -21.33 -20.14 25.89
CA GLU A 831 -22.36 -19.21 26.38
C GLU A 831 -21.95 -18.55 27.70
N GLU A 832 -21.27 -19.28 28.59
CA GLU A 832 -20.67 -18.68 29.78
C GLU A 832 -19.61 -17.63 29.42
N ALA A 833 -18.75 -17.91 28.45
CA ALA A 833 -17.72 -16.96 28.01
C ALA A 833 -18.31 -15.70 27.36
N MET A 834 -19.49 -15.81 26.74
CA MET A 834 -20.21 -14.70 26.10
C MET A 834 -21.26 -14.04 26.99
N ARG A 835 -21.37 -14.45 28.26
CA ARG A 835 -22.42 -13.99 29.18
C ARG A 835 -22.47 -12.46 29.28
N GLY A 836 -23.65 -11.88 29.00
CA GLY A 836 -23.88 -10.44 29.09
C GLY A 836 -23.40 -9.64 27.88
N LEU A 837 -22.91 -10.30 26.84
CA LEU A 837 -22.57 -9.69 25.55
C LEU A 837 -23.69 -9.96 24.53
N PRO A 838 -23.83 -9.14 23.48
CA PRO A 838 -24.76 -9.43 22.38
C PRO A 838 -24.32 -10.68 21.61
N CYS A 839 -24.88 -11.83 21.98
CA CYS A 839 -24.60 -13.14 21.41
C CYS A 839 -25.89 -13.97 21.49
N ALA A 840 -26.26 -14.62 20.40
CA ALA A 840 -27.42 -15.51 20.37
C ALA A 840 -27.17 -16.72 19.49
N ALA A 841 -27.64 -17.89 19.94
CA ALA A 841 -27.79 -19.07 19.10
C ALA A 841 -28.92 -18.81 18.11
N VAL A 842 -28.58 -18.74 16.82
CA VAL A 842 -29.53 -18.42 15.75
C VAL A 842 -29.88 -19.62 14.89
N GLY A 843 -29.16 -20.74 15.04
CA GLY A 843 -29.32 -21.83 14.10
C GLY A 843 -28.38 -22.99 14.32
N LYS A 844 -28.26 -23.83 13.29
CA LYS A 844 -27.39 -25.02 13.28
C LYS A 844 -26.82 -25.27 11.88
N VAL A 845 -25.64 -25.85 11.84
CA VAL A 845 -25.03 -26.40 10.63
C VAL A 845 -25.70 -27.75 10.31
N THR A 846 -25.93 -28.04 9.03
CA THR A 846 -26.62 -29.26 8.58
C THR A 846 -25.84 -29.97 7.47
N ASP A 847 -26.12 -31.25 7.25
CA ASP A 847 -25.55 -32.08 6.18
C ASP A 847 -26.46 -32.14 4.93
N ALA A 848 -27.52 -31.33 4.89
CA ALA A 848 -28.53 -31.35 3.82
C ALA A 848 -28.08 -30.64 2.52
N GLY A 849 -26.96 -29.90 2.54
CA GLY A 849 -26.50 -29.10 1.41
C GLY A 849 -27.41 -27.91 1.06
N VAL A 850 -28.27 -27.50 2.01
CA VAL A 850 -29.26 -26.41 1.84
C VAL A 850 -28.96 -25.29 2.84
N PHE A 851 -28.95 -24.06 2.34
CA PHE A 851 -28.95 -22.84 3.13
C PHE A 851 -30.40 -22.34 3.29
N GLN A 852 -30.89 -22.36 4.52
CA GLN A 852 -32.25 -22.01 4.88
C GLN A 852 -32.28 -20.86 5.90
N VAL A 853 -33.06 -19.82 5.60
CA VAL A 853 -33.28 -18.68 6.50
C VAL A 853 -34.76 -18.53 6.79
N ILE A 854 -35.11 -18.61 8.07
CA ILE A 854 -36.45 -18.40 8.60
C ILE A 854 -36.57 -16.93 9.04
N GLY A 855 -37.51 -16.22 8.42
CA GLY A 855 -37.78 -14.81 8.70
C GLY A 855 -38.48 -14.59 10.04
N ARG A 856 -38.60 -13.32 10.43
CA ARG A 856 -39.25 -12.92 11.67
C ARG A 856 -40.71 -13.37 11.82
N SER A 857 -41.41 -13.53 10.70
CA SER A 857 -42.79 -14.05 10.66
C SER A 857 -42.89 -15.57 10.88
N GLY A 858 -41.75 -16.28 10.90
CA GLY A 858 -41.67 -17.74 10.91
C GLY A 858 -41.76 -18.38 9.52
N ALA A 859 -41.92 -17.58 8.45
CA ALA A 859 -41.87 -18.08 7.08
C ALA A 859 -40.42 -18.32 6.63
N VAL A 860 -40.21 -19.31 5.77
CA VAL A 860 -38.92 -19.52 5.11
C VAL A 860 -38.75 -18.44 4.04
N LEU A 861 -37.73 -17.60 4.18
CA LEU A 861 -37.40 -16.52 3.25
C LEU A 861 -36.41 -16.98 2.18
N ILE A 862 -35.40 -17.75 2.59
CA ILE A 862 -34.38 -18.31 1.71
C ILE A 862 -34.39 -19.82 1.90
N GLU A 863 -34.44 -20.54 0.79
CA GLU A 863 -34.11 -21.95 0.70
C GLU A 863 -33.36 -22.15 -0.61
N ALA A 864 -32.05 -22.36 -0.53
CA ALA A 864 -31.17 -22.49 -1.70
C ALA A 864 -30.11 -23.56 -1.46
N GLY A 865 -29.74 -24.29 -2.51
CA GLY A 865 -28.57 -25.16 -2.47
C GLY A 865 -27.29 -24.34 -2.29
N ILE A 866 -26.37 -24.83 -1.46
CA ILE A 866 -25.08 -24.17 -1.22
C ILE A 866 -24.23 -24.08 -2.49
N ASP A 867 -24.40 -25.03 -3.40
CA ASP A 867 -23.79 -25.07 -4.73
C ASP A 867 -24.25 -23.89 -5.60
N ARG A 868 -25.54 -23.55 -5.56
CA ARG A 868 -26.09 -22.39 -6.28
C ARG A 868 -25.51 -21.09 -5.76
N LEU A 869 -25.44 -20.93 -4.43
CA LEU A 869 -24.89 -19.73 -3.80
C LEU A 869 -23.40 -19.58 -4.11
N LYS A 870 -22.64 -20.66 -3.96
CA LYS A 870 -21.20 -20.72 -4.28
C LYS A 870 -20.93 -20.42 -5.75
N ALA A 871 -21.73 -20.97 -6.66
CA ALA A 871 -21.62 -20.67 -8.09
C ALA A 871 -21.89 -19.18 -8.38
N ALA A 872 -22.92 -18.59 -7.78
CA ALA A 872 -23.19 -17.15 -7.93
C ALA A 872 -22.00 -16.29 -7.45
N TRP A 873 -21.35 -16.72 -6.36
CA TRP A 873 -20.18 -16.07 -5.79
C TRP A 873 -18.88 -16.27 -6.61
N GLN A 874 -18.64 -17.44 -7.21
CA GLN A 874 -17.39 -17.72 -7.95
C GLN A 874 -17.36 -17.19 -9.38
N GLN A 875 -18.51 -17.09 -10.06
CA GLN A 875 -18.59 -16.77 -11.48
C GLN A 875 -18.08 -15.37 -11.90
N PRO A 876 -18.32 -14.26 -11.18
CA PRO A 876 -18.13 -12.91 -11.72
C PRO A 876 -16.72 -12.57 -12.21
N LEU A 877 -15.67 -13.13 -11.57
CA LEU A 877 -14.27 -12.87 -11.90
C LEU A 877 -13.54 -14.07 -12.54
N TYR A 878 -14.28 -15.11 -12.93
CA TYR A 878 -13.73 -16.34 -13.53
C TYR A 878 -13.57 -16.22 -15.07
N TRP A 879 -12.66 -15.35 -15.54
CA TRP A 879 -12.45 -15.04 -16.97
C TRP A 879 -11.00 -14.83 -17.40
#